data_AF-A0A9E1FF51-F1
#
_entry.id   AF-A0A9E1FF51-F1
#
_cell.length_a   1.000
_cell.length_b   1.000
_cell.length_c   1.000
_cell.angle_alpha   90.00
_cell.angle_beta   90.00
_cell.angle_gamma   90.00
#
_symmetry.space_group_name_H-M   'P 1'
#
loop_
_entity.id
_entity.type
_entity.pdbx_description
1 polymer ?
#
loop_
_entity_poly.entity_id
_entity_poly.type
_entity_poly.pdbx_seq_one_letter_code
_entity_poly.pdbx_strand_id
1 'polypeptide(L)'
;MKKLFNKTSIRFLVAVLVFITFALLSWEIISTGLIAYASDNNLKFDNTSIFDDLYGSKDDNGNEFDLSNYPIDKDGELQFFSFVEYGYSYYANYEKNYALYLYLYNPQQLNFQTYLDSNVVRMGVSYATKDDNIVVSEYEDFNIVCVSRTTGDYSNLFYKFKVLDPNKKILSMAQAYEKENGCRRYDIAGVYLKTDKSDVTLDKNIGRTYKCSGYMATYGKDANNPSTFVCNVEKLETLDLKVYQTSYLTGVSSAGAYHHNNVSSVYFAIPQRVLDKYGSLWEIYAQWYECKTAPIFVTSNSNLYNGMKDLTHYSLSENKNKPRFDDSVLYYFYYGMDSNEGLGQVHSRTTYDWAYNLYSYEEDYPSSSTHVTVSNSALNLPYVFYSPSYTVNGAFNVINKQTVAGDVTSSQIRDYIQNYKSSNYVDWHTSRNLASELFVNTVDSARADKGIKVGLNKVRTNLGDTFDLKSWNSEYGSWWDKLTQYGWSYPKNEVLDEQHTNVKPFEEVINTALNSVTLSSDLLINENDVDSFKTFCNSSYANDEVPYLFRFAVSDYYSRPLGYGDSQNKVYKTEKESDTYLAQETVFFDFNIITMTFKGKEDYYTLAAMHTPVDVISGVEAPDPEYTPGEHLVNSFLGAIEKFWNWLKDSDFLKALKILGLIIAGAIILMIVIKVVLLIIKAVKKFKKGSLEQKQINVVVTSDAVRKNEKQQGIKCKTRPKPKNESRRR
;
A
#
# COMPACT_ATOMS: atom_id res chain seq x y z
N MET A 1 83.51 -11.27 21.82
CA MET A 1 82.26 -10.51 22.12
C MET A 1 81.51 -9.96 20.89
N LYS A 2 81.96 -10.14 19.63
CA LYS A 2 81.24 -9.67 18.43
C LYS A 2 80.14 -10.61 17.89
N LYS A 3 79.98 -11.84 18.43
CA LYS A 3 78.92 -12.80 18.01
C LYS A 3 77.66 -12.78 18.89
N LEU A 4 77.67 -12.08 20.03
CA LEU A 4 76.49 -11.98 20.91
C LEU A 4 75.60 -10.76 20.59
N PHE A 5 76.15 -9.71 19.98
CA PHE A 5 75.39 -8.49 19.63
C PHE A 5 74.53 -8.63 18.36
N ASN A 6 74.88 -9.53 17.44
CA ASN A 6 74.09 -9.72 16.22
C ASN A 6 72.83 -10.58 16.43
N LYS A 7 72.77 -11.41 17.48
CA LYS A 7 71.60 -12.29 17.72
C LYS A 7 70.46 -11.57 18.46
N THR A 8 70.78 -10.57 19.30
CA THR A 8 69.79 -9.72 19.97
C THR A 8 69.25 -8.62 19.06
N SER A 9 70.09 -8.01 18.21
CA SER A 9 69.61 -7.00 17.25
C SER A 9 68.74 -7.58 16.13
N ILE A 10 69.00 -8.81 15.66
CA ILE A 10 68.13 -9.44 14.65
C ILE A 10 66.79 -9.87 15.26
N ARG A 11 66.76 -10.35 16.51
CA ARG A 11 65.51 -10.70 17.20
C ARG A 11 64.66 -9.47 17.55
N PHE A 12 65.30 -8.36 17.89
CA PHE A 12 64.61 -7.08 18.09
C PHE A 12 64.05 -6.53 16.78
N LEU A 13 64.82 -6.62 15.68
CA LEU A 13 64.39 -6.16 14.36
C LEU A 13 63.27 -7.04 13.77
N VAL A 14 63.30 -8.36 14.01
CA VAL A 14 62.21 -9.28 13.63
C VAL A 14 60.98 -9.07 14.52
N ALA A 15 61.13 -8.80 15.82
CA ALA A 15 60.01 -8.48 16.69
C ALA A 15 59.34 -7.14 16.31
N VAL A 16 60.13 -6.13 15.94
CA VAL A 16 59.62 -4.84 15.45
C VAL A 16 58.94 -5.00 14.08
N LEU A 17 59.48 -5.83 13.17
CA LEU A 17 58.84 -6.13 11.89
C LEU A 17 57.54 -6.93 12.06
N VAL A 18 57.47 -7.88 12.99
CA VAL A 18 56.24 -8.63 13.31
C VAL A 18 55.21 -7.73 14.00
N PHE A 19 55.64 -6.77 14.82
CA PHE A 19 54.74 -5.79 15.44
C PHE A 19 54.22 -4.77 14.42
N ILE A 20 55.04 -4.37 13.44
CA ILE A 20 54.63 -3.50 12.33
C ILE A 20 53.73 -4.27 11.35
N THR A 21 53.95 -5.56 11.08
CA THR A 21 53.03 -6.36 10.26
C THR A 21 51.73 -6.68 10.99
N PHE A 22 51.74 -6.88 12.32
CA PHE A 22 50.50 -6.98 13.11
C PHE A 22 49.75 -5.64 13.21
N ALA A 23 50.45 -4.50 13.30
CA ALA A 23 49.84 -3.17 13.26
C ALA A 23 49.30 -2.79 11.86
N LEU A 24 49.89 -3.35 10.79
CA LEU A 24 49.41 -3.19 9.41
C LEU A 24 48.31 -4.19 9.04
N LEU A 25 48.17 -5.31 9.77
CA LEU A 25 47.09 -6.29 9.61
C LEU A 25 45.89 -6.05 10.55
N SER A 26 46.03 -5.19 11.57
CA SER A 26 44.90 -4.68 12.37
C SER A 26 44.18 -3.50 11.71
N TRP A 27 44.55 -3.15 10.47
CA TRP A 27 43.80 -2.24 9.61
C TRP A 27 42.97 -3.08 8.63
N GLU A 28 42.10 -3.95 9.15
CA GLU A 28 40.89 -4.25 8.41
C GLU A 28 40.09 -2.96 8.38
N ILE A 29 40.12 -2.33 7.22
CA ILE A 29 39.14 -1.36 6.79
C ILE A 29 37.79 -2.08 6.91
N ILE A 30 37.12 -1.93 8.04
CA ILE A 30 35.67 -1.92 8.05
C ILE A 30 35.34 -0.69 7.21
N SER A 31 35.06 -0.92 5.93
CA SER A 31 34.46 0.08 5.08
C SER A 31 33.03 0.29 5.60
N THR A 32 32.88 0.97 6.73
CA THR A 32 31.69 1.75 6.95
C THR A 32 31.73 2.79 5.83
N GLY A 33 30.80 2.70 4.89
CA GLY A 33 30.57 3.72 3.88
C GLY A 33 30.18 5.03 4.53
N LEU A 34 31.15 5.71 5.15
CA LEU A 34 31.06 7.12 5.45
C LEU A 34 31.35 7.81 4.13
N ILE A 35 30.29 8.18 3.43
CA ILE A 35 30.37 9.21 2.40
C ILE A 35 31.07 10.40 3.07
N ALA A 36 32.26 10.71 2.57
CA ALA A 36 33.02 11.88 2.97
C ALA A 36 32.26 13.12 2.53
N TYR A 37 31.32 13.59 3.35
CA TYR A 37 30.92 14.97 3.30
C TYR A 37 32.11 15.80 3.76
N ALA A 38 32.50 16.76 2.92
CA ALA A 38 33.48 17.77 3.25
C ALA A 38 32.97 18.63 4.44
N SER A 39 33.11 18.13 5.66
CA SER A 39 33.02 18.93 6.88
C SER A 39 34.37 19.62 7.09
N ASP A 40 34.73 20.54 6.21
CA ASP A 40 36.01 21.24 6.26
C ASP A 40 36.06 22.33 7.36
N ASN A 41 35.42 22.07 8.51
CA ASN A 41 35.50 22.89 9.72
C ASN A 41 35.28 21.99 10.96
N ASN A 42 36.30 21.25 11.39
CA ASN A 42 36.32 20.66 12.73
C ASN A 42 36.23 21.79 13.76
N LEU A 43 35.05 22.03 14.33
CA LEU A 43 34.90 23.02 15.38
C LEU A 43 35.60 22.49 16.62
N LYS A 44 36.29 23.38 17.34
CA LYS A 44 36.92 22.99 18.62
C LYS A 44 35.89 22.37 19.57
N PHE A 45 34.66 22.90 19.57
CA PHE A 45 33.56 22.42 20.40
C PHE A 45 33.01 21.04 19.97
N ASP A 46 33.23 20.59 18.73
CA ASP A 46 32.87 19.22 18.34
C ASP A 46 33.68 18.17 19.14
N ASN A 47 34.87 18.56 19.63
CA ASN A 47 35.84 17.66 20.26
C ASN A 47 35.91 17.81 21.79
N THR A 48 35.06 18.64 22.41
CA THR A 48 34.98 18.72 23.88
C THR A 48 34.24 17.51 24.42
N SER A 49 34.63 17.02 25.61
CA SER A 49 33.91 15.94 26.25
C SER A 49 32.60 16.46 26.85
N ILE A 50 31.58 15.61 26.90
CA ILE A 50 30.28 15.98 27.50
C ILE A 50 30.48 16.50 28.92
N PHE A 51 31.33 15.86 29.70
CA PHE A 51 31.56 16.29 31.07
C PHE A 51 32.30 17.63 31.17
N ASP A 52 33.21 17.96 30.25
CA ASP A 52 33.81 19.30 30.20
C ASP A 52 32.78 20.39 29.87
N ASP A 53 31.77 20.05 29.06
CA ASP A 53 30.69 20.97 28.70
C ASP A 53 29.65 21.12 29.83
N LEU A 54 29.39 20.05 30.58
CA LEU A 54 28.33 19.99 31.60
C LEU A 54 28.82 20.39 33.00
N TYR A 55 30.06 20.07 33.39
CA TYR A 55 30.56 20.45 34.71
C TYR A 55 30.72 21.97 34.82
N GLY A 56 30.10 22.54 35.85
CA GLY A 56 30.01 24.00 36.04
C GLY A 56 28.81 24.65 35.35
N SER A 57 28.00 23.89 34.59
CA SER A 57 26.65 24.33 34.19
C SER A 57 25.72 24.34 35.40
N LYS A 58 24.73 25.23 35.37
CA LYS A 58 23.72 25.38 36.43
C LYS A 58 22.32 25.27 35.85
N ASP A 59 21.43 24.58 36.56
CA ASP A 59 20.01 24.54 36.22
C ASP A 59 19.30 25.87 36.57
N ASP A 60 17.99 25.96 36.27
CA ASP A 60 17.17 27.14 36.57
C ASP A 60 17.09 27.48 38.07
N ASN A 61 17.40 26.51 38.94
CA ASN A 61 17.44 26.67 40.40
C ASN A 61 18.85 27.00 40.91
N GLY A 62 19.85 27.09 40.02
CA GLY A 62 21.24 27.37 40.34
C GLY A 62 22.04 26.16 40.83
N ASN A 63 21.50 24.94 40.73
CA ASN A 63 22.19 23.72 41.09
C ASN A 63 23.21 23.36 40.01
N GLU A 64 24.43 23.01 40.42
CA GLU A 64 25.45 22.53 39.50
C GLU A 64 25.12 21.13 38.99
N PHE A 65 25.58 20.82 37.77
CA PHE A 65 25.46 19.47 37.22
C PHE A 65 26.09 18.43 38.16
N ASP A 66 25.27 17.45 38.57
CA ASP A 66 25.70 16.29 39.34
C ASP A 66 25.25 15.02 38.62
N LEU A 67 26.24 14.20 38.25
CA LEU A 67 26.04 12.92 37.59
C LEU A 67 25.19 11.94 38.43
N SER A 68 25.19 12.09 39.76
CA SER A 68 24.40 11.22 40.66
C SER A 68 22.89 11.33 40.43
N ASN A 69 22.42 12.45 39.86
CA ASN A 69 21.01 12.66 39.52
C ASN A 69 20.58 11.91 38.24
N TYR A 70 21.52 11.30 37.52
CA TYR A 70 21.31 10.65 36.23
C TYR A 70 21.76 9.18 36.26
N PRO A 71 21.09 8.33 37.06
CA PRO A 71 21.49 6.93 37.22
C PRO A 71 21.31 6.13 35.92
N ILE A 72 22.00 4.99 35.84
CA ILE A 72 21.71 3.98 34.80
C ILE A 72 20.41 3.26 35.21
N ASP A 73 19.45 3.18 34.29
CA ASP A 73 18.16 2.54 34.50
C ASP A 73 17.70 1.85 33.21
N LYS A 74 17.49 0.53 33.28
CA LYS A 74 17.06 -0.29 32.13
C LYS A 74 15.62 -0.01 31.72
N ASP A 75 14.80 0.46 32.64
CA ASP A 75 13.39 0.80 32.40
C ASP A 75 13.20 2.32 32.26
N GLY A 76 14.29 3.10 32.37
CA GLY A 76 14.26 4.54 32.20
C GLY A 76 13.97 4.95 30.75
N GLU A 77 13.54 6.20 30.56
CA GLU A 77 13.28 6.74 29.23
C GLU A 77 14.37 7.70 28.78
N LEU A 78 14.58 7.80 27.46
CA LEU A 78 15.40 8.86 26.88
C LEU A 78 14.85 10.24 27.30
N GLN A 79 15.74 11.14 27.69
CA GLN A 79 15.40 12.50 28.11
C GLN A 79 16.25 13.53 27.38
N PHE A 80 15.62 14.66 27.06
CA PHE A 80 16.35 15.83 26.59
C PHE A 80 16.96 16.56 27.78
N PHE A 81 18.27 16.73 27.75
CA PHE A 81 19.01 17.38 28.81
C PHE A 81 19.19 18.88 28.52
N SER A 82 19.77 19.25 27.37
CA SER A 82 20.08 20.66 27.10
C SER A 82 20.26 20.99 25.61
N PHE A 83 20.07 22.26 25.28
CA PHE A 83 20.33 22.87 23.97
C PHE A 83 21.45 23.90 24.10
N VAL A 84 22.40 23.90 23.15
CA VAL A 84 23.50 24.87 23.13
C VAL A 84 23.59 25.55 21.76
N GLU A 85 23.47 26.88 21.77
CA GLU A 85 23.92 27.74 20.67
C GLU A 85 25.40 28.06 20.86
N TYR A 86 26.25 27.59 19.95
CA TYR A 86 27.68 27.85 20.00
C TYR A 86 28.11 28.76 18.84
N GLY A 87 29.00 29.70 19.12
CA GLY A 87 29.73 30.44 18.08
C GLY A 87 28.90 31.45 17.28
N TYR A 88 27.68 31.79 17.72
CA TYR A 88 26.97 32.95 17.16
C TYR A 88 27.79 34.22 17.42
N SER A 89 28.02 35.01 16.38
CA SER A 89 29.06 36.03 16.37
C SER A 89 28.56 37.37 15.86
N TYR A 90 29.07 38.46 16.45
CA TYR A 90 28.92 39.80 15.89
C TYR A 90 29.65 39.94 14.54
N TYR A 91 30.72 39.17 14.32
CA TYR A 91 31.56 39.24 13.12
C TYR A 91 31.26 38.11 12.14
N ALA A 92 30.97 38.47 10.89
CA ALA A 92 30.64 37.53 9.80
C ALA A 92 31.76 36.52 9.50
N ASN A 93 33.03 36.88 9.67
CA ASN A 93 34.16 35.96 9.44
C ASN A 93 34.23 34.81 10.47
N TYR A 94 33.50 34.90 11.59
CA TYR A 94 33.35 33.81 12.57
C TYR A 94 32.06 33.02 12.40
N GLU A 95 31.23 33.32 11.40
CA GLU A 95 29.97 32.59 11.17
C GLU A 95 30.18 31.09 10.95
N LYS A 96 31.34 30.69 10.40
CA LYS A 96 31.73 29.28 10.28
C LYS A 96 31.85 28.54 11.62
N ASN A 97 31.94 29.27 12.73
CA ASN A 97 32.00 28.70 14.07
C ASN A 97 30.61 28.41 14.65
N TYR A 98 29.55 28.90 14.02
CA TYR A 98 28.18 28.70 14.48
C TYR A 98 27.76 27.24 14.35
N ALA A 99 27.22 26.69 15.43
CA ALA A 99 26.61 25.37 15.44
C ALA A 99 25.60 25.26 16.59
N LEU A 100 24.63 24.35 16.44
CA LEU A 100 23.66 24.00 17.47
C LEU A 100 23.92 22.58 17.95
N TYR A 101 23.82 22.38 19.27
CA TYR A 101 24.03 21.07 19.89
C TYR A 101 22.86 20.68 20.78
N LEU A 102 22.56 19.39 20.80
CA LEU A 102 21.54 18.74 21.62
C LEU A 102 22.22 17.74 22.55
N TYR A 103 21.92 17.81 23.83
CA TYR A 103 22.38 16.88 24.84
C TYR A 103 21.22 16.01 25.28
N LEU A 104 21.43 14.70 25.26
CA LEU A 104 20.42 13.72 25.64
C LEU A 104 20.95 12.84 26.77
N TYR A 105 20.10 12.55 27.74
CA TYR A 105 20.31 11.58 28.80
C TYR A 105 19.59 10.28 28.44
N ASN A 106 20.33 9.19 28.41
CA ASN A 106 19.92 7.86 27.95
C ASN A 106 20.16 6.84 29.09
N PRO A 107 19.24 6.76 30.07
CA PRO A 107 19.39 5.87 31.22
C PRO A 107 19.58 4.40 30.84
N GLN A 108 18.97 3.97 29.73
CA GLN A 108 19.03 2.59 29.22
C GLN A 108 20.36 2.25 28.54
N GLN A 109 21.23 3.23 28.32
CA GLN A 109 22.51 3.08 27.63
C GLN A 109 22.38 2.46 26.22
N LEU A 110 21.24 2.71 25.56
CA LEU A 110 21.01 2.30 24.18
C LEU A 110 22.09 2.84 23.26
N ASN A 111 22.56 2.01 22.33
CA ASN A 111 23.52 2.43 21.32
C ASN A 111 22.77 2.99 20.11
N PHE A 112 22.94 4.28 19.85
CA PHE A 112 22.37 4.93 18.68
C PHE A 112 23.30 4.83 17.47
N GLN A 113 22.69 4.65 16.31
CA GLN A 113 23.39 4.64 15.03
C GLN A 113 24.05 6.00 14.77
N THR A 114 25.15 5.98 14.03
CA THR A 114 25.91 7.19 13.68
C THR A 114 25.87 7.50 12.18
N TYR A 115 25.02 6.83 11.40
CA TYR A 115 24.81 7.18 9.99
C TYR A 115 24.11 8.53 9.88
N LEU A 116 24.32 9.21 8.76
CA LEU A 116 23.90 10.59 8.56
C LEU A 116 22.37 10.75 8.54
N ASP A 117 21.65 9.76 8.03
CA ASP A 117 20.19 9.68 7.91
C ASP A 117 19.55 8.89 9.07
N SER A 118 20.34 8.47 10.07
CA SER A 118 19.82 7.70 11.20
C SER A 118 19.02 8.54 12.17
N ASN A 119 19.42 9.80 12.38
CA ASN A 119 18.91 10.61 13.46
C ASN A 119 18.53 12.00 12.96
N VAL A 120 17.36 12.48 13.37
CA VAL A 120 16.87 13.80 12.98
C VAL A 120 16.28 14.55 14.18
N VAL A 121 16.34 15.88 14.13
CA VAL A 121 15.63 16.79 15.02
C VAL A 121 14.58 17.55 14.24
N ARG A 122 13.37 17.67 14.79
CA ARG A 122 12.29 18.47 14.20
C ARG A 122 12.33 19.88 14.77
N MET A 123 12.52 20.87 13.90
CA MET A 123 12.65 22.27 14.29
C MET A 123 11.70 23.17 13.51
N GLY A 124 11.26 24.26 14.16
CA GLY A 124 10.51 25.33 13.52
C GLY A 124 11.39 26.07 12.51
N VAL A 125 10.85 26.35 11.32
CA VAL A 125 11.59 26.96 10.21
C VAL A 125 10.88 28.16 9.58
N SER A 126 9.71 28.53 10.10
CA SER A 126 8.96 29.71 9.69
C SER A 126 8.08 30.20 10.84
N TYR A 127 7.80 31.50 10.86
CA TYR A 127 6.98 32.14 11.88
C TYR A 127 5.84 32.93 11.26
N ALA A 128 4.72 33.00 11.96
CA ALA A 128 3.59 33.86 11.63
C ALA A 128 3.13 34.63 12.88
N THR A 129 2.62 35.84 12.69
CA THR A 129 1.95 36.60 13.76
C THR A 129 0.49 36.19 13.80
N LYS A 130 0.01 35.73 14.96
CA LYS A 130 -1.37 35.32 15.25
C LYS A 130 -1.76 35.90 16.60
N ASP A 131 -2.87 36.64 16.66
CA ASP A 131 -3.35 37.24 17.92
C ASP A 131 -2.25 38.02 18.67
N ASP A 132 -1.50 38.86 17.95
CA ASP A 132 -0.31 39.61 18.43
C ASP A 132 0.86 38.75 18.97
N ASN A 133 0.78 37.42 18.84
CA ASN A 133 1.83 36.49 19.24
C ASN A 133 2.56 35.92 18.02
N ILE A 134 3.88 35.75 18.13
CA ILE A 134 4.66 35.07 17.09
C ILE A 134 4.62 33.55 17.35
N VAL A 135 3.99 32.82 16.44
CA VAL A 135 3.86 31.36 16.48
C VAL A 135 4.65 30.72 15.34
N VAL A 136 5.05 29.46 15.52
CA VAL A 136 5.70 28.69 14.45
C VAL A 136 4.64 28.32 13.42
N SER A 137 4.92 28.56 12.14
CA SER A 137 4.01 28.26 11.03
C SER A 137 4.45 27.04 10.21
N GLU A 138 5.74 26.68 10.24
CA GLU A 138 6.29 25.52 9.53
C GLU A 138 7.38 24.83 10.35
N TYR A 139 7.50 23.51 10.15
CA TYR A 139 8.53 22.68 10.76
C TYR A 139 9.21 21.80 9.70
N GLU A 140 10.48 21.46 9.94
CA GLU A 140 11.25 20.52 9.13
C GLU A 140 12.15 19.64 10.00
N ASP A 141 12.46 18.45 9.48
CA ASP A 141 13.44 17.54 10.07
C ASP A 141 14.84 17.85 9.54
N PHE A 142 15.80 17.98 10.46
CA PHE A 142 17.22 18.20 10.20
C PHE A 142 18.04 17.03 10.71
N ASN A 143 18.98 16.54 9.90
CA ASN A 143 19.91 15.49 10.33
C ASN A 143 20.77 15.95 11.50
N ILE A 144 21.00 15.05 12.45
CA ILE A 144 21.89 15.29 13.59
C ILE A 144 22.98 14.23 13.65
N VAL A 145 24.20 14.66 14.00
CA VAL A 145 25.38 13.78 14.06
C VAL A 145 25.87 13.68 15.50
N CYS A 146 26.08 12.45 15.98
CA CYS A 146 26.70 12.23 17.28
C CYS A 146 28.18 12.66 17.21
N VAL A 147 28.53 13.71 17.93
CA VAL A 147 29.91 14.22 18.01
C VAL A 147 30.63 13.79 19.28
N SER A 148 29.87 13.45 20.34
CA SER A 148 30.43 12.93 21.59
C SER A 148 29.42 12.07 22.31
N ARG A 149 29.89 11.09 23.08
CA ARG A 149 29.10 10.26 23.99
C ARG A 149 29.94 9.85 25.19
N THR A 150 29.30 9.60 26.32
CA THR A 150 30.01 9.07 27.49
C THR A 150 30.53 7.65 27.23
N THR A 151 31.64 7.30 27.86
CA THR A 151 32.36 6.01 27.71
C THR A 151 32.69 5.42 29.08
N GLY A 152 33.28 4.22 29.11
CA GLY A 152 33.62 3.53 30.36
C GLY A 152 32.37 3.04 31.10
N ASP A 153 32.36 3.19 32.43
CA ASP A 153 31.24 2.73 33.29
C ASP A 153 29.91 3.42 32.97
N TYR A 154 29.98 4.62 32.37
CA TYR A 154 28.82 5.41 31.94
C TYR A 154 28.63 5.38 30.43
N SER A 155 29.12 4.35 29.73
CA SER A 155 29.01 4.27 28.26
C SER A 155 27.59 4.52 27.78
N ASN A 156 27.42 5.37 26.76
CA ASN A 156 26.12 5.74 26.15
C ASN A 156 25.10 6.40 27.10
N LEU A 157 25.48 6.78 28.33
CA LEU A 157 24.58 7.45 29.27
C LEU A 157 24.19 8.87 28.81
N PHE A 158 25.13 9.60 28.22
CA PHE A 158 24.85 10.89 27.59
C PHE A 158 25.35 10.91 26.15
N TYR A 159 24.61 11.63 25.31
CA TYR A 159 24.95 11.90 23.93
C TYR A 159 24.96 13.40 23.66
N LYS A 160 25.91 13.84 22.83
CA LYS A 160 26.00 15.18 22.26
C LYS A 160 25.84 15.07 20.75
N PHE A 161 24.73 15.61 20.25
CA PHE A 161 24.41 15.66 18.84
C PHE A 161 24.62 17.08 18.31
N LYS A 162 25.21 17.20 17.12
CA LYS A 162 25.33 18.44 16.36
C LYS A 162 24.23 18.49 15.31
N VAL A 163 23.50 19.60 15.23
CA VAL A 163 22.49 19.83 14.18
C VAL A 163 23.18 20.22 12.88
N LEU A 164 22.82 19.57 11.78
CA LEU A 164 23.34 19.90 10.46
C LEU A 164 22.41 20.89 9.75
N ASP A 165 22.94 22.08 9.46
CA ASP A 165 22.25 23.13 8.71
C ASP A 165 23.06 23.52 7.46
N PRO A 166 23.22 22.62 6.47
CA PRO A 166 24.10 22.84 5.32
C PRO A 166 23.67 24.05 4.47
N ASN A 167 22.37 24.36 4.46
CA ASN A 167 21.80 25.48 3.72
C ASN A 167 21.68 26.76 4.55
N LYS A 168 22.18 26.76 5.81
CA LYS A 168 22.11 27.88 6.76
C LYS A 168 20.68 28.41 6.98
N LYS A 169 19.67 27.54 6.86
CA LYS A 169 18.26 27.91 7.00
C LYS A 169 17.95 28.34 8.44
N ILE A 170 18.41 27.56 9.41
CA ILE A 170 18.21 27.84 10.84
C ILE A 170 18.96 29.11 11.23
N LEU A 171 20.23 29.23 10.81
CA LEU A 171 21.03 30.43 11.11
C LEU A 171 20.40 31.70 10.53
N SER A 172 20.01 31.68 9.26
CA SER A 172 19.40 32.85 8.59
C SER A 172 18.10 33.27 9.27
N MET A 173 17.29 32.29 9.70
CA MET A 173 16.06 32.53 10.45
C MET A 173 16.34 33.17 11.82
N ALA A 174 17.30 32.64 12.57
CA ALA A 174 17.69 33.18 13.86
C ALA A 174 18.17 34.64 13.75
N GLN A 175 18.97 34.96 12.73
CA GLN A 175 19.43 36.33 12.43
C GLN A 175 18.28 37.26 12.04
N ALA A 176 17.31 36.78 11.26
CA ALA A 176 16.14 37.58 10.89
C ALA A 176 15.28 37.90 12.12
N TYR A 177 15.00 36.89 12.95
CA TYR A 177 14.23 37.07 14.18
C TYR A 177 14.92 38.02 15.16
N GLU A 178 16.25 37.96 15.28
CA GLU A 178 17.04 38.88 16.14
C GLU A 178 16.92 40.34 15.73
N LYS A 179 16.92 40.64 14.42
CA LYS A 179 16.80 42.03 13.94
C LYS A 179 15.49 42.68 14.36
N GLU A 180 14.42 41.90 14.42
CA GLU A 180 13.08 42.39 14.73
C GLU A 180 12.76 42.34 16.23
N ASN A 181 13.30 41.34 16.95
CA ASN A 181 12.88 41.02 18.32
C ASN A 181 14.01 41.11 19.37
N GLY A 182 15.25 41.41 18.95
CA GLY A 182 16.41 41.58 19.84
C GLY A 182 16.98 40.29 20.45
N CYS A 183 16.50 39.13 20.02
CA CYS A 183 17.00 37.81 20.44
C CYS A 183 16.89 36.81 19.28
N ARG A 184 17.60 35.69 19.36
CA ARG A 184 17.52 34.57 18.41
C ARG A 184 16.54 33.54 18.94
N ARG A 185 15.71 32.98 18.07
CA ARG A 185 14.67 32.02 18.44
C ARG A 185 14.88 30.68 17.73
N TYR A 186 14.81 29.60 18.52
CA TYR A 186 14.85 28.22 18.04
C TYR A 186 13.71 27.43 18.67
N ASP A 187 12.86 26.82 17.85
CA ASP A 187 11.75 25.99 18.31
C ASP A 187 12.07 24.52 17.99
N ILE A 188 12.18 23.69 19.03
CA ILE A 188 12.47 22.26 18.92
C ILE A 188 11.20 21.51 19.32
N ALA A 189 10.66 20.72 18.40
CA ALA A 189 9.51 19.87 18.67
C ALA A 189 9.94 18.54 19.30
N GLY A 190 11.01 17.94 18.78
CA GLY A 190 11.48 16.65 19.26
C GLY A 190 12.63 16.09 18.45
N VAL A 191 13.10 14.91 18.87
CA VAL A 191 14.18 14.16 18.20
C VAL A 191 13.70 12.74 17.86
N TYR A 192 14.27 12.20 16.79
CA TYR A 192 14.11 10.82 16.34
C TYR A 192 15.48 10.18 16.26
N LEU A 193 15.69 9.10 17.02
CA LEU A 193 16.97 8.40 17.10
C LEU A 193 16.83 6.92 16.76
N LYS A 194 17.65 6.42 15.84
CA LYS A 194 17.68 4.99 15.49
C LYS A 194 18.71 4.25 16.35
N THR A 195 18.29 3.12 16.92
CA THR A 195 19.21 2.23 17.65
C THR A 195 19.88 1.22 16.73
N ASP A 196 21.00 0.63 17.16
CA ASP A 196 21.68 -0.43 16.40
C ASP A 196 20.92 -1.77 16.41
N LYS A 197 19.93 -1.92 17.30
CA LYS A 197 19.15 -3.14 17.47
C LYS A 197 17.74 -2.87 16.98
N SER A 198 17.41 -3.35 15.77
CA SER A 198 16.11 -3.20 15.09
C SER A 198 15.76 -1.76 14.69
N ASP A 199 14.83 -1.63 13.73
CA ASP A 199 14.27 -0.38 13.17
C ASP A 199 13.56 0.53 14.20
N VAL A 200 13.76 0.30 15.49
CA VAL A 200 13.19 1.08 16.57
C VAL A 200 13.81 2.47 16.52
N THR A 201 13.01 3.38 15.97
CA THR A 201 13.23 4.81 16.08
C THR A 201 12.61 5.26 17.39
N LEU A 202 13.43 5.73 18.32
CA LEU A 202 12.94 6.38 19.52
C LEU A 202 12.61 7.82 19.19
N ASP A 203 11.35 8.18 19.35
CA ASP A 203 10.94 9.57 19.36
C ASP A 203 10.93 10.12 20.79
N LYS A 204 11.38 11.36 20.94
CA LYS A 204 11.19 12.10 22.18
C LYS A 204 10.55 13.45 21.86
N ASN A 205 9.30 13.59 22.27
CA ASN A 205 8.57 14.85 22.20
C ASN A 205 9.01 15.79 23.33
N ILE A 206 9.60 16.92 22.97
CA ILE A 206 10.21 17.90 23.88
C ILE A 206 9.95 19.29 23.33
N GLY A 207 8.68 19.62 23.11
CA GLY A 207 8.30 20.95 22.68
C GLY A 207 8.91 22.04 23.57
N ARG A 208 9.96 22.70 23.05
CA ARG A 208 10.66 23.81 23.71
C ARG A 208 10.98 24.92 22.71
N THR A 209 10.80 26.16 23.16
CA THR A 209 11.25 27.36 22.44
C THR A 209 12.42 27.98 23.20
N TYR A 210 13.55 28.14 22.54
CA TYR A 210 14.76 28.75 23.07
C TYR A 210 14.89 30.17 22.51
N LYS A 211 14.98 31.16 23.40
CA LYS A 211 15.22 32.56 23.06
C LYS A 211 16.58 32.97 23.59
N CYS A 212 17.58 32.98 22.71
CA CYS A 212 18.97 33.26 23.07
C CYS A 212 19.35 34.71 22.72
N SER A 213 20.13 35.36 23.57
CA SER A 213 20.60 36.74 23.39
C SER A 213 22.04 36.90 23.86
N GLY A 214 22.67 38.03 23.52
CA GLY A 214 24.09 38.26 23.84
C GLY A 214 25.02 37.33 23.06
N TYR A 215 26.27 37.21 23.52
CA TYR A 215 27.31 36.46 22.84
C TYR A 215 28.15 35.63 23.82
N MET A 216 28.64 34.49 23.34
CA MET A 216 29.71 33.77 24.04
C MET A 216 30.97 34.65 24.14
N ALA A 217 31.82 34.38 25.13
CA ALA A 217 33.10 35.09 25.26
C ALA A 217 33.87 35.02 23.92
N THR A 218 34.58 36.08 23.55
CA THR A 218 35.28 36.27 22.26
C THR A 218 34.43 36.49 21.00
N TYR A 219 33.11 36.27 21.06
CA TYR A 219 32.21 36.41 19.89
C TYR A 219 31.41 37.72 19.86
N GLY A 220 31.41 38.48 20.94
CA GLY A 220 30.80 39.81 21.02
C GLY A 220 31.65 40.91 20.38
N LYS A 221 31.12 42.13 20.33
CA LYS A 221 31.80 43.33 19.79
C LYS A 221 33.14 43.63 20.47
N ASP A 222 33.30 43.25 21.73
CA ASP A 222 34.58 43.26 22.43
C ASP A 222 34.96 41.83 22.79
N ALA A 223 36.04 41.34 22.18
CA ALA A 223 36.49 39.97 22.35
C ALA A 223 37.04 39.66 23.75
N ASN A 224 37.38 40.68 24.56
CA ASN A 224 37.90 40.51 25.92
C ASN A 224 36.79 40.45 26.98
N ASN A 225 35.55 40.79 26.62
CA ASN A 225 34.45 40.74 27.56
C ASN A 225 34.11 39.29 27.94
N PRO A 226 33.67 39.05 29.20
CA PRO A 226 33.08 37.78 29.57
C PRO A 226 31.84 37.50 28.72
N SER A 227 31.38 36.25 28.72
CA SER A 227 30.16 35.90 28.02
C SER A 227 28.98 36.71 28.54
N THR A 228 28.19 37.24 27.60
CA THR A 228 26.90 37.88 27.86
C THR A 228 25.74 37.00 27.39
N PHE A 229 26.03 35.75 27.03
CA PHE A 229 25.06 34.82 26.47
C PHE A 229 24.03 34.43 27.52
N VAL A 230 22.77 34.58 27.16
CA VAL A 230 21.62 34.15 27.98
C VAL A 230 20.65 33.46 27.04
N CYS A 231 20.13 32.29 27.43
CA CYS A 231 19.05 31.64 26.68
C CYS A 231 17.90 31.25 27.60
N ASN A 232 16.72 31.76 27.31
CA ASN A 232 15.49 31.46 28.04
C ASN A 232 14.72 30.34 27.34
N VAL A 233 14.11 29.46 28.12
CA VAL A 233 13.37 28.30 27.61
C VAL A 233 11.89 28.42 27.95
N GLU A 234 11.04 28.27 26.93
CA GLU A 234 9.58 28.24 27.06
C GLU A 234 9.05 26.88 26.59
N LYS A 235 7.86 26.50 27.05
CA LYS A 235 7.18 25.29 26.54
C LYS A 235 6.59 25.59 25.16
N LEU A 236 6.89 24.72 24.19
CA LEU A 236 6.23 24.71 22.88
C LEU A 236 5.15 23.63 22.90
N GLU A 237 3.97 23.95 22.37
CA GLU A 237 2.90 22.96 22.20
C GLU A 237 3.14 22.14 20.93
N THR A 238 3.09 20.82 21.08
CA THR A 238 3.26 19.81 20.03
C THR A 238 2.16 18.76 20.18
N LEU A 239 1.92 17.99 19.13
CA LEU A 239 1.05 16.82 19.15
C LEU A 239 1.89 15.58 19.37
N ASP A 240 1.56 14.83 20.41
CA ASP A 240 2.08 13.50 20.64
C ASP A 240 1.06 12.50 20.14
N LEU A 241 1.42 11.71 19.12
CA LEU A 241 0.49 10.82 18.44
C LEU A 241 0.96 9.38 18.53
N LYS A 242 -0.01 8.46 18.50
CA LYS A 242 0.22 7.07 18.15
C LYS A 242 -0.34 6.83 16.77
N VAL A 243 0.51 6.37 15.87
CA VAL A 243 0.19 6.15 14.46
C VAL A 243 0.27 4.66 14.16
N TYR A 244 -0.74 4.17 13.46
CA TYR A 244 -0.86 2.78 13.03
C TYR A 244 -1.09 2.74 11.52
N GLN A 245 -0.64 1.67 10.87
CA GLN A 245 -0.83 1.49 9.43
C GLN A 245 -2.07 0.64 9.11
N THR A 246 -2.63 0.83 7.92
CA THR A 246 -3.56 -0.10 7.27
C THR A 246 -3.51 0.14 5.76
N SER A 247 -4.09 -0.75 4.98
CA SER A 247 -4.16 -0.66 3.53
C SER A 247 -5.52 -1.12 3.02
N TYR A 248 -5.88 -0.78 1.79
CA TYR A 248 -7.06 -1.34 1.15
C TYR A 248 -6.78 -1.61 -0.32
N LEU A 249 -7.04 -2.85 -0.72
CA LEU A 249 -6.96 -3.27 -2.09
C LEU A 249 -8.36 -3.25 -2.70
N THR A 250 -8.57 -2.45 -3.74
CA THR A 250 -9.82 -2.51 -4.50
C THR A 250 -9.86 -3.79 -5.34
N GLY A 251 -11.02 -4.08 -5.92
CA GLY A 251 -11.11 -4.89 -7.13
C GLY A 251 -10.28 -4.33 -8.29
N VAL A 252 -10.48 -4.88 -9.48
CA VAL A 252 -9.62 -4.58 -10.63
C VAL A 252 -9.71 -3.09 -10.99
N SER A 253 -8.56 -2.44 -11.12
CA SER A 253 -8.43 -1.02 -11.42
C SER A 253 -8.54 -0.71 -12.92
N SER A 254 -8.59 0.57 -13.24
CA SER A 254 -8.54 1.05 -14.63
C SER A 254 -7.20 0.80 -15.33
N ALA A 255 -6.18 0.28 -14.66
CA ALA A 255 -4.92 -0.11 -15.30
C ALA A 255 -5.03 -1.42 -16.09
N GLY A 256 -6.12 -2.17 -15.91
CA GLY A 256 -6.41 -3.38 -16.70
C GLY A 256 -6.31 -4.66 -15.88
N ALA A 257 -6.34 -5.81 -16.57
CA ALA A 257 -6.30 -7.11 -15.93
C ALA A 257 -5.13 -7.25 -14.95
N TYR A 258 -5.40 -7.85 -13.79
CA TYR A 258 -4.43 -8.15 -12.72
C TYR A 258 -3.87 -6.92 -11.98
N HIS A 259 -4.37 -5.72 -12.27
CA HIS A 259 -4.03 -4.49 -11.57
C HIS A 259 -5.14 -4.05 -10.63
N HIS A 260 -4.77 -3.48 -9.49
CA HIS A 260 -5.66 -3.05 -8.43
C HIS A 260 -5.21 -1.68 -7.89
N ASN A 261 -6.13 -0.92 -7.31
CA ASN A 261 -5.74 0.27 -6.56
C ASN A 261 -5.40 -0.19 -5.14
N ASN A 262 -4.19 0.10 -4.69
CA ASN A 262 -3.80 -0.07 -3.30
C ASN A 262 -3.77 1.28 -2.59
N VAL A 263 -4.66 1.45 -1.62
CA VAL A 263 -4.80 2.65 -0.79
C VAL A 263 -4.01 2.45 0.50
N SER A 264 -2.85 3.08 0.59
CA SER A 264 -2.00 3.05 1.78
C SER A 264 -2.41 4.15 2.76
N SER A 265 -2.65 3.73 4.00
CA SER A 265 -3.28 4.58 5.01
C SER A 265 -2.61 4.46 6.37
N VAL A 266 -2.79 5.49 7.18
CA VAL A 266 -2.50 5.46 8.61
C VAL A 266 -3.69 5.97 9.40
N TYR A 267 -3.81 5.55 10.65
CA TYR A 267 -4.80 6.08 11.57
C TYR A 267 -4.16 6.48 12.90
N PHE A 268 -4.71 7.51 13.51
CA PHE A 268 -4.22 8.15 14.74
C PHE A 268 -5.35 8.91 15.42
N ALA A 269 -5.13 9.39 16.65
CA ALA A 269 -6.15 10.12 17.40
C ALA A 269 -5.63 11.50 17.82
N ILE A 270 -6.48 12.51 17.72
CA ILE A 270 -6.18 13.89 18.12
C ILE A 270 -6.92 14.17 19.43
N PRO A 271 -6.26 14.65 20.50
CA PRO A 271 -6.93 15.01 21.74
C PRO A 271 -8.01 16.08 21.51
N GLN A 272 -9.19 15.90 22.10
CA GLN A 272 -10.33 16.81 21.94
C GLN A 272 -9.96 18.25 22.31
N ARG A 273 -9.14 18.44 23.35
CA ARG A 273 -8.60 19.74 23.77
C ARG A 273 -7.90 20.53 22.65
N VAL A 274 -7.30 19.83 21.68
CA VAL A 274 -6.59 20.45 20.54
C VAL A 274 -7.62 20.95 19.55
N LEU A 275 -8.63 20.14 19.23
CA LEU A 275 -9.71 20.51 18.31
C LEU A 275 -10.55 21.66 18.87
N ASP A 276 -10.83 21.65 20.18
CA ASP A 276 -11.54 22.73 20.85
C ASP A 276 -10.78 24.06 20.81
N LYS A 277 -9.45 24.00 20.91
CA LYS A 277 -8.57 25.18 20.94
C LYS A 277 -8.25 25.71 19.54
N TYR A 278 -7.94 24.83 18.59
CA TYR A 278 -7.36 25.19 17.29
C TYR A 278 -8.33 24.99 16.11
N GLY A 279 -9.46 24.31 16.33
CA GLY A 279 -10.46 24.02 15.31
C GLY A 279 -10.25 22.69 14.60
N SER A 280 -10.85 22.55 13.42
CA SER A 280 -10.86 21.28 12.67
C SER A 280 -9.56 21.04 11.92
N LEU A 281 -9.11 19.79 11.84
CA LEU A 281 -7.96 19.40 11.01
C LEU A 281 -8.18 19.80 9.54
N TRP A 282 -7.19 20.47 8.94
CA TRP A 282 -7.27 21.05 7.60
C TRP A 282 -6.20 20.55 6.64
N GLU A 283 -4.97 20.36 7.13
CA GLU A 283 -3.85 19.86 6.33
C GLU A 283 -2.93 18.98 7.19
N ILE A 284 -2.40 17.92 6.59
CA ILE A 284 -1.34 17.09 7.13
C ILE A 284 -0.11 17.25 6.22
N TYR A 285 1.05 17.54 6.80
CA TYR A 285 2.34 17.49 6.11
C TYR A 285 3.09 16.25 6.61
N ALA A 286 3.43 15.33 5.70
CA ALA A 286 4.08 14.08 6.04
C ALA A 286 5.26 13.79 5.11
N GLN A 287 6.11 12.85 5.54
CA GLN A 287 7.21 12.33 4.75
C GLN A 287 7.29 10.81 4.85
N TRP A 288 7.90 10.19 3.83
CA TRP A 288 8.16 8.75 3.77
C TRP A 288 9.21 8.46 2.71
N TYR A 289 9.82 7.27 2.78
CA TYR A 289 10.63 6.72 1.70
C TYR A 289 9.80 5.75 0.88
N GLU A 290 9.78 5.91 -0.44
CA GLU A 290 8.92 5.14 -1.32
C GLU A 290 9.74 4.31 -2.32
N CYS A 291 9.35 3.05 -2.51
CA CYS A 291 9.85 2.22 -3.60
C CYS A 291 8.85 1.11 -3.95
N LYS A 292 8.99 0.55 -5.14
CA LYS A 292 8.21 -0.61 -5.59
C LYS A 292 9.03 -1.89 -5.37
N THR A 293 8.38 -2.95 -4.88
CA THR A 293 9.07 -4.23 -4.63
C THR A 293 9.57 -4.84 -5.94
N ALA A 294 10.62 -5.65 -5.88
CA ALA A 294 10.84 -6.66 -6.91
C ALA A 294 9.65 -7.65 -6.92
N PRO A 295 9.44 -8.42 -8.00
CA PRO A 295 8.42 -9.45 -8.05
C PRO A 295 8.43 -10.39 -6.83
N ILE A 296 7.26 -10.54 -6.20
CA ILE A 296 7.02 -11.39 -5.04
C ILE A 296 6.42 -12.71 -5.53
N PHE A 297 7.21 -13.79 -5.46
CA PHE A 297 6.75 -15.13 -5.81
C PHE A 297 6.08 -15.80 -4.61
N VAL A 298 4.83 -16.24 -4.78
CA VAL A 298 4.06 -16.92 -3.74
C VAL A 298 3.55 -18.27 -4.27
N THR A 299 3.71 -19.32 -3.47
CA THR A 299 3.28 -20.68 -3.84
C THR A 299 2.68 -21.44 -2.67
N SER A 300 1.66 -22.27 -2.95
CA SER A 300 1.16 -23.28 -2.00
C SER A 300 1.83 -24.65 -2.19
N ASN A 301 2.72 -24.77 -3.17
CA ASN A 301 3.47 -25.97 -3.48
C ASN A 301 4.81 -25.99 -2.74
N SER A 302 4.93 -26.88 -1.76
CA SER A 302 6.14 -26.97 -0.93
C SER A 302 7.40 -27.31 -1.72
N ASN A 303 7.30 -28.07 -2.82
CA ASN A 303 8.46 -28.44 -3.63
C ASN A 303 8.96 -27.25 -4.46
N LEU A 304 8.04 -26.45 -5.01
CA LEU A 304 8.40 -25.19 -5.67
C LEU A 304 9.02 -24.21 -4.68
N TYR A 305 8.40 -24.04 -3.50
CA TYR A 305 8.94 -23.17 -2.46
C TYR A 305 10.37 -23.55 -2.09
N ASN A 306 10.60 -24.83 -1.76
CA ASN A 306 11.94 -25.29 -1.39
C ASN A 306 12.95 -25.12 -2.53
N GLY A 307 12.55 -25.37 -3.78
CA GLY A 307 13.43 -25.19 -4.94
C GLY A 307 13.78 -23.73 -5.22
N MET A 308 12.85 -22.81 -4.99
CA MET A 308 13.06 -21.38 -5.25
C MET A 308 13.72 -20.64 -4.08
N LYS A 309 13.50 -21.08 -2.85
CA LYS A 309 14.04 -20.44 -1.64
C LYS A 309 15.57 -20.35 -1.66
N ASP A 310 16.24 -21.36 -2.21
CA ASP A 310 17.71 -21.40 -2.29
C ASP A 310 18.26 -20.53 -3.46
N LEU A 311 17.38 -20.02 -4.32
CA LEU A 311 17.71 -19.24 -5.51
C LEU A 311 17.45 -17.74 -5.34
N THR A 312 17.08 -17.26 -4.16
CA THR A 312 16.74 -15.84 -3.93
C THR A 312 17.90 -14.89 -4.22
N HIS A 313 19.15 -15.35 -4.08
CA HIS A 313 20.37 -14.60 -4.41
C HIS A 313 20.97 -14.99 -5.77
N TYR A 314 20.34 -15.92 -6.50
CA TYR A 314 20.83 -16.38 -7.79
C TYR A 314 20.32 -15.47 -8.91
N SER A 315 21.26 -14.96 -9.72
CA SER A 315 20.96 -14.23 -10.94
C SER A 315 21.15 -15.14 -12.13
N LEU A 316 20.11 -15.27 -12.96
CA LEU A 316 20.18 -16.02 -14.21
C LEU A 316 21.24 -15.43 -15.14
N SER A 317 21.93 -16.29 -15.88
CA SER A 317 22.88 -15.85 -16.91
C SER A 317 22.16 -15.44 -18.20
N GLU A 318 22.42 -14.22 -18.70
CA GLU A 318 21.93 -13.80 -20.03
C GLU A 318 22.71 -14.49 -21.17
N ASN A 319 22.62 -15.81 -21.29
CA ASN A 319 23.29 -16.51 -22.38
C ASN A 319 22.43 -16.48 -23.66
N LYS A 320 22.68 -15.48 -24.51
CA LYS A 320 22.00 -15.32 -25.81
C LYS A 320 22.38 -16.39 -26.85
N ASN A 321 23.37 -17.25 -26.55
CA ASN A 321 23.78 -18.38 -27.40
C ASN A 321 23.08 -19.68 -26.96
N LYS A 322 21.74 -19.62 -26.99
CA LYS A 322 20.67 -20.64 -26.86
C LYS A 322 20.91 -21.95 -26.09
N PRO A 323 20.88 -21.93 -24.76
CA PRO A 323 20.05 -22.86 -24.00
C PRO A 323 18.62 -22.30 -23.85
N ARG A 324 17.57 -23.15 -23.84
CA ARG A 324 16.17 -22.70 -23.67
C ARG A 324 15.91 -22.11 -22.27
N PHE A 325 16.66 -22.60 -21.30
CA PHE A 325 16.61 -22.29 -19.87
C PHE A 325 18.03 -22.32 -19.30
N ASP A 326 18.27 -21.77 -18.11
CA ASP A 326 19.47 -22.08 -17.33
C ASP A 326 19.26 -23.44 -16.63
N ASP A 327 20.03 -24.46 -17.04
CA ASP A 327 19.89 -25.84 -16.52
C ASP A 327 20.22 -25.97 -15.03
N SER A 328 20.86 -24.96 -14.42
CA SER A 328 21.07 -24.91 -12.97
C SER A 328 19.80 -24.59 -12.18
N VAL A 329 18.78 -24.06 -12.86
CA VAL A 329 17.48 -23.72 -12.30
C VAL A 329 16.43 -24.68 -12.84
N LEU A 330 15.85 -25.47 -11.93
CA LEU A 330 14.93 -26.56 -12.28
C LEU A 330 13.62 -26.07 -12.91
N TYR A 331 13.13 -24.92 -12.46
CA TYR A 331 11.82 -24.39 -12.83
C TYR A 331 11.94 -23.17 -13.74
N TYR A 332 10.98 -23.03 -14.65
CA TYR A 332 10.73 -21.78 -15.35
C TYR A 332 9.28 -21.36 -15.10
N PHE A 333 9.05 -20.06 -15.04
CA PHE A 333 7.74 -19.46 -14.79
C PHE A 333 7.39 -18.52 -15.92
N TYR A 334 6.09 -18.38 -16.21
CA TYR A 334 5.62 -17.47 -17.24
C TYR A 334 4.18 -17.03 -16.97
N TYR A 335 3.81 -15.93 -17.60
CA TYR A 335 2.41 -15.54 -17.74
C TYR A 335 2.16 -14.88 -19.11
N GLY A 336 0.89 -14.74 -19.48
CA GLY A 336 0.49 -14.14 -20.76
C GLY A 336 0.88 -15.00 -21.95
N MET A 337 0.69 -16.32 -21.84
CA MET A 337 0.96 -17.23 -22.94
C MET A 337 -0.10 -17.08 -24.03
N ASP A 338 0.31 -16.73 -25.25
CA ASP A 338 -0.51 -16.81 -26.45
C ASP A 338 0.16 -17.73 -27.47
N SER A 339 -0.59 -18.69 -28.01
CA SER A 339 -0.06 -19.73 -28.88
C SER A 339 -0.95 -19.96 -30.10
N ASN A 340 -0.35 -19.91 -31.29
CA ASN A 340 -1.02 -20.20 -32.55
C ASN A 340 -0.99 -21.70 -32.87
N GLU A 341 -1.40 -22.57 -31.94
CA GLU A 341 -1.44 -24.02 -32.16
C GLU A 341 -2.84 -24.47 -32.63
N GLY A 342 -3.08 -24.37 -33.93
CA GLY A 342 -4.26 -24.94 -34.59
C GLY A 342 -4.00 -26.37 -35.08
N LEU A 343 -5.06 -27.19 -35.20
CA LEU A 343 -4.98 -28.55 -35.74
C LEU A 343 -4.34 -28.55 -37.15
N GLY A 344 -3.13 -29.12 -37.27
CA GLY A 344 -2.40 -29.29 -38.53
C GLY A 344 -1.35 -28.23 -38.86
N GLN A 345 -1.01 -27.33 -37.92
CA GLN A 345 0.01 -26.31 -38.16
C GLN A 345 1.44 -26.88 -38.13
N VAL A 346 2.20 -26.56 -39.18
CA VAL A 346 3.61 -26.95 -39.39
C VAL A 346 4.56 -25.99 -38.63
N HIS A 347 4.09 -24.78 -38.30
CA HIS A 347 4.87 -23.75 -37.62
C HIS A 347 4.13 -23.31 -36.36
N SER A 348 4.73 -23.50 -35.18
CA SER A 348 4.18 -23.01 -33.92
C SER A 348 4.84 -21.69 -33.54
N ARG A 349 4.02 -20.72 -33.11
CA ARG A 349 4.46 -19.47 -32.52
C ARG A 349 3.79 -19.31 -31.18
N THR A 350 4.61 -19.17 -30.16
CA THR A 350 4.18 -18.92 -28.79
C THR A 350 4.84 -17.65 -28.29
N THR A 351 4.04 -16.76 -27.73
CA THR A 351 4.50 -15.53 -27.09
C THR A 351 4.17 -15.58 -25.61
N TYR A 352 5.06 -15.07 -24.78
CA TYR A 352 4.85 -14.88 -23.34
C TYR A 352 5.07 -13.40 -23.02
N ASP A 353 4.14 -12.79 -22.29
CA ASP A 353 4.29 -11.40 -21.83
C ASP A 353 5.46 -11.25 -20.87
N TRP A 354 5.65 -12.26 -20.01
CA TRP A 354 6.74 -12.31 -19.05
C TRP A 354 7.19 -13.75 -18.80
N ALA A 355 8.49 -13.93 -18.52
CA ALA A 355 8.99 -15.19 -18.00
C ALA A 355 10.20 -15.06 -17.06
N TYR A 356 10.40 -16.08 -16.23
CA TYR A 356 11.63 -16.32 -15.47
C TYR A 356 12.23 -17.65 -15.92
N ASN A 357 13.54 -17.67 -16.14
CA ASN A 357 14.31 -18.82 -16.61
C ASN A 357 13.89 -19.40 -17.98
N LEU A 358 13.00 -18.76 -18.73
CA LEU A 358 12.65 -19.13 -20.10
C LEU A 358 13.12 -18.04 -21.06
N TYR A 359 14.00 -18.40 -22.00
CA TYR A 359 14.55 -17.45 -22.97
C TYR A 359 13.80 -17.52 -24.30
N SER A 360 13.80 -16.42 -25.06
CA SER A 360 13.34 -16.45 -26.45
C SER A 360 14.22 -17.40 -27.27
N TYR A 361 13.60 -18.33 -28.00
CA TYR A 361 14.32 -19.29 -28.83
C TYR A 361 13.57 -19.60 -30.12
N GLU A 362 14.31 -20.21 -31.05
CA GLU A 362 13.79 -20.63 -32.35
C GLU A 362 14.50 -21.92 -32.71
N GLU A 363 13.70 -22.91 -33.09
CA GLU A 363 14.15 -24.22 -33.50
C GLU A 363 13.48 -24.62 -34.80
N ASP A 364 14.32 -24.96 -35.77
CA ASP A 364 13.90 -25.43 -37.08
C ASP A 364 14.13 -26.93 -37.18
N TYR A 365 13.05 -27.66 -37.48
CA TYR A 365 13.05 -29.07 -37.82
C TYR A 365 12.74 -29.22 -39.32
N PRO A 366 13.11 -30.34 -39.98
CA PRO A 366 12.91 -30.53 -41.42
C PRO A 366 11.47 -30.35 -41.93
N SER A 367 10.48 -30.52 -41.05
CA SER A 367 9.06 -30.41 -41.37
C SER A 367 8.27 -29.59 -40.35
N SER A 368 8.94 -28.80 -39.51
CA SER A 368 8.26 -27.89 -38.58
C SER A 368 9.20 -26.83 -38.04
N SER A 369 8.67 -25.69 -37.58
CA SER A 369 9.46 -24.74 -36.78
C SER A 369 8.71 -24.32 -35.53
N THR A 370 9.45 -23.99 -34.49
CA THR A 370 8.91 -23.47 -33.24
C THR A 370 9.61 -22.16 -32.92
N HIS A 371 8.81 -21.10 -32.76
CA HIS A 371 9.29 -19.77 -32.38
C HIS A 371 8.68 -19.40 -31.03
N VAL A 372 9.52 -19.21 -30.02
CA VAL A 372 9.14 -18.72 -28.70
C VAL A 372 9.69 -17.32 -28.51
N THR A 373 8.81 -16.37 -28.20
CA THR A 373 9.18 -14.99 -27.88
C THR A 373 8.72 -14.65 -26.47
N VAL A 374 9.63 -14.11 -25.68
CA VAL A 374 9.38 -13.62 -24.33
C VAL A 374 9.55 -12.10 -24.36
N SER A 375 8.48 -11.37 -24.06
CA SER A 375 8.45 -9.91 -24.16
C SER A 375 9.24 -9.25 -23.03
N ASN A 376 9.08 -9.74 -21.80
CA ASN A 376 9.81 -9.30 -20.62
C ASN A 376 10.38 -10.50 -19.85
N SER A 377 11.56 -10.36 -19.27
CA SER A 377 12.16 -11.43 -18.47
C SER A 377 12.66 -10.90 -17.13
N ALA A 378 12.40 -11.65 -16.06
CA ALA A 378 13.09 -11.43 -14.79
C ALA A 378 14.35 -12.29 -14.73
N LEU A 379 15.46 -11.67 -14.31
CA LEU A 379 16.71 -12.39 -14.07
C LEU A 379 16.78 -12.99 -12.66
N ASN A 380 16.05 -12.38 -11.72
CA ASN A 380 16.10 -12.71 -10.29
C ASN A 380 14.67 -12.76 -9.73
N LEU A 381 14.43 -13.66 -8.77
CA LEU A 381 13.20 -13.70 -7.96
C LEU A 381 13.60 -13.71 -6.47
N PRO A 382 13.85 -12.53 -5.89
CA PRO A 382 14.47 -12.42 -4.57
C PRO A 382 13.47 -12.60 -3.43
N TYR A 383 12.17 -12.51 -3.70
CA TYR A 383 11.09 -12.80 -2.76
C TYR A 383 10.46 -14.15 -3.06
N VAL A 384 10.46 -15.06 -2.09
CA VAL A 384 9.85 -16.38 -2.20
C VAL A 384 9.08 -16.69 -0.92
N PHE A 385 7.76 -16.81 -1.03
CA PHE A 385 6.87 -17.11 0.08
C PHE A 385 6.09 -18.40 -0.14
N TYR A 386 5.92 -19.15 0.96
CA TYR A 386 4.99 -20.27 1.03
C TYR A 386 3.69 -19.79 1.69
N SER A 387 2.58 -19.93 0.99
CA SER A 387 1.25 -19.66 1.55
C SER A 387 0.27 -20.75 1.14
N PRO A 388 -0.23 -21.58 2.08
CA PRO A 388 -1.19 -22.65 1.79
C PRO A 388 -2.42 -22.11 1.04
N SER A 389 -2.92 -22.87 0.07
CA SER A 389 -4.16 -22.51 -0.61
C SER A 389 -5.35 -22.66 0.34
N TYR A 390 -6.27 -21.71 0.32
CA TYR A 390 -7.57 -21.87 0.94
C TYR A 390 -8.55 -22.45 -0.09
N THR A 391 -9.24 -23.52 0.28
CA THR A 391 -10.32 -24.05 -0.57
C THR A 391 -11.59 -23.27 -0.24
N VAL A 392 -12.11 -22.50 -1.19
CA VAL A 392 -13.47 -21.96 -1.04
C VAL A 392 -14.42 -23.16 -0.99
N ASN A 393 -15.19 -23.32 0.10
CA ASN A 393 -16.17 -24.39 0.22
C ASN A 393 -17.51 -23.91 -0.35
N GLY A 394 -17.85 -24.34 -1.57
CA GLY A 394 -19.15 -24.13 -2.20
C GLY A 394 -19.67 -25.42 -2.84
N ALA A 395 -20.98 -25.68 -2.73
CA ALA A 395 -21.62 -26.94 -3.16
C ALA A 395 -21.55 -27.24 -4.68
N PHE A 396 -20.95 -26.35 -5.49
CA PHE A 396 -20.75 -26.51 -6.93
C PHE A 396 -19.27 -26.54 -7.37
N ASN A 397 -18.30 -26.64 -6.45
CA ASN A 397 -16.84 -26.61 -6.74
C ASN A 397 -16.26 -27.88 -7.37
N VAL A 398 -16.99 -28.52 -8.28
CA VAL A 398 -16.55 -29.76 -8.95
C VAL A 398 -15.76 -29.48 -10.24
N ILE A 399 -15.74 -28.24 -10.76
CA ILE A 399 -15.21 -28.00 -12.12
C ILE A 399 -14.05 -26.99 -12.20
N ASN A 400 -13.88 -26.05 -11.25
CA ASN A 400 -12.65 -25.22 -11.20
C ASN A 400 -12.29 -24.87 -9.75
N LYS A 401 -11.41 -25.66 -9.13
CA LYS A 401 -10.72 -25.22 -7.91
C LYS A 401 -9.48 -24.45 -8.36
N GLN A 402 -9.56 -23.13 -8.48
CA GLN A 402 -8.34 -22.34 -8.49
C GLN A 402 -7.76 -22.43 -7.07
N THR A 403 -6.87 -23.39 -6.84
CA THR A 403 -6.12 -23.52 -5.58
C THR A 403 -4.89 -22.63 -5.67
N VAL A 404 -5.09 -21.33 -5.90
CA VAL A 404 -3.98 -20.37 -5.87
C VAL A 404 -3.41 -20.36 -4.44
N ALA A 405 -2.12 -20.04 -4.33
CA ALA A 405 -1.53 -19.79 -3.02
C ALA A 405 -2.33 -18.73 -2.25
N GLY A 406 -2.35 -18.84 -0.92
CA GLY A 406 -3.00 -17.84 -0.08
C GLY A 406 -2.18 -16.55 0.01
N ASP A 407 -2.68 -15.62 0.81
CA ASP A 407 -2.06 -14.30 0.96
C ASP A 407 -0.78 -14.35 1.82
N VAL A 408 0.02 -13.30 1.73
CA VAL A 408 1.19 -13.07 2.57
C VAL A 408 0.97 -11.79 3.36
N THR A 409 1.04 -11.87 4.69
CA THR A 409 0.76 -10.73 5.56
C THR A 409 1.86 -9.66 5.47
N SER A 410 1.50 -8.41 5.75
CA SER A 410 2.43 -7.29 5.85
C SER A 410 3.62 -7.57 6.80
N SER A 411 3.37 -8.27 7.92
CA SER A 411 4.40 -8.66 8.89
C SER A 411 5.43 -9.62 8.28
N GLN A 412 5.00 -10.61 7.50
CA GLN A 412 5.90 -11.57 6.86
C GLN A 412 6.79 -10.90 5.82
N ILE A 413 6.26 -9.95 5.06
CA ILE A 413 7.04 -9.21 4.06
C ILE A 413 8.05 -8.30 4.76
N ARG A 414 7.64 -7.58 5.80
CA ARG A 414 8.52 -6.75 6.62
C ARG A 414 9.68 -7.56 7.21
N ASP A 415 9.37 -8.68 7.85
CA ASP A 415 10.36 -9.57 8.43
C ASP A 415 11.31 -10.11 7.36
N TYR A 416 10.80 -10.41 6.16
CA TYR A 416 11.62 -10.84 5.03
C TYR A 416 12.61 -9.75 4.62
N ILE A 417 12.14 -8.53 4.39
CA ILE A 417 12.96 -7.37 4.01
C ILE A 417 14.07 -7.13 5.04
N GLN A 418 13.73 -7.15 6.33
CA GLN A 418 14.67 -6.90 7.42
C GLN A 418 15.75 -7.99 7.56
N ASN A 419 15.41 -9.24 7.27
CA ASN A 419 16.31 -10.37 7.47
C ASN A 419 17.03 -10.82 6.18
N TYR A 420 16.74 -10.18 5.05
CA TYR A 420 17.35 -10.50 3.77
C TYR A 420 18.82 -10.05 3.74
N LYS A 421 19.73 -11.01 3.56
CA LYS A 421 21.17 -10.73 3.57
C LYS A 421 21.63 -10.29 2.19
N SER A 422 22.24 -9.13 2.08
CA SER A 422 22.83 -8.66 0.82
C SER A 422 24.23 -8.08 1.01
N SER A 423 24.96 -7.95 -0.08
CA SER A 423 26.14 -7.09 -0.18
C SER A 423 25.84 -5.76 -0.88
N ASN A 424 24.65 -5.64 -1.47
CA ASN A 424 24.20 -4.45 -2.21
C ASN A 424 23.01 -3.84 -1.49
N TYR A 425 23.13 -2.56 -1.15
CA TYR A 425 22.10 -1.83 -0.43
C TYR A 425 21.69 -0.61 -1.24
N VAL A 426 20.46 -0.16 -1.03
CA VAL A 426 19.96 1.06 -1.64
C VAL A 426 20.74 2.28 -1.14
N ASP A 427 20.97 3.25 -2.02
CA ASP A 427 21.68 4.49 -1.70
C ASP A 427 20.76 5.58 -1.13
N TRP A 428 19.47 5.48 -1.40
CA TRP A 428 18.45 6.44 -0.97
C TRP A 428 17.98 6.23 0.48
N HIS A 429 18.44 5.19 1.18
CA HIS A 429 18.16 4.93 2.60
C HIS A 429 19.28 4.14 3.28
N THR A 430 20.31 4.84 3.74
CA THR A 430 21.57 4.25 4.21
C THR A 430 21.51 3.72 5.64
N SER A 431 20.60 4.22 6.47
CA SER A 431 20.49 3.80 7.87
C SER A 431 19.89 2.41 8.07
N ARG A 432 19.16 1.88 7.09
CA ARG A 432 18.43 0.60 7.18
C ARG A 432 19.07 -0.59 6.48
N ASN A 433 20.11 -0.40 5.67
CA ASN A 433 20.71 -1.48 4.87
C ASN A 433 19.63 -2.27 4.11
N LEU A 434 18.73 -1.57 3.40
CA LEU A 434 17.71 -2.23 2.58
C LEU A 434 18.36 -2.84 1.34
N ALA A 435 18.24 -4.16 1.18
CA ALA A 435 18.85 -4.89 0.06
C ALA A 435 18.29 -4.41 -1.28
N SER A 436 19.16 -3.97 -2.20
CA SER A 436 18.71 -3.35 -3.44
C SER A 436 18.01 -4.34 -4.39
N GLU A 437 18.30 -5.64 -4.27
CA GLU A 437 17.66 -6.68 -5.08
C GLU A 437 16.16 -6.80 -4.80
N LEU A 438 15.71 -6.41 -3.61
CA LEU A 438 14.30 -6.49 -3.20
C LEU A 438 13.43 -5.38 -3.78
N PHE A 439 13.99 -4.42 -4.52
CA PHE A 439 13.26 -3.25 -5.00
C PHE A 439 13.59 -2.97 -6.46
N VAL A 440 12.62 -2.43 -7.19
CA VAL A 440 12.86 -1.86 -8.51
C VAL A 440 13.06 -0.35 -8.36
N ASN A 441 13.97 0.22 -9.15
CA ASN A 441 14.30 1.64 -9.10
C ASN A 441 13.29 2.49 -9.88
N THR A 442 12.00 2.31 -9.60
CA THR A 442 10.89 3.03 -10.23
C THR A 442 9.75 3.26 -9.23
N VAL A 443 8.94 4.28 -9.50
CA VAL A 443 7.62 4.50 -8.87
C VAL A 443 6.55 4.46 -9.95
N ASP A 444 5.30 4.25 -9.56
CA ASP A 444 4.18 4.20 -10.51
C ASP A 444 4.03 5.52 -11.27
N SER A 445 3.66 5.46 -12.56
CA SER A 445 3.58 6.65 -13.42
C SER A 445 2.64 7.73 -12.87
N ALA A 446 1.47 7.33 -12.35
CA ALA A 446 0.52 8.27 -11.75
C ALA A 446 1.07 8.98 -10.50
N ARG A 447 2.06 8.39 -9.83
CA ARG A 447 2.78 8.99 -8.70
C ARG A 447 3.92 9.87 -9.18
N ALA A 448 4.69 9.41 -10.17
CA ALA A 448 5.73 10.20 -10.83
C ALA A 448 5.18 11.53 -11.39
N ASP A 449 3.98 11.52 -11.97
CA ASP A 449 3.29 12.71 -12.48
C ASP A 449 2.98 13.75 -11.38
N LYS A 450 2.89 13.31 -10.12
CA LYS A 450 2.74 14.18 -8.94
C LYS A 450 4.09 14.62 -8.35
N GLY A 451 5.20 14.36 -9.03
CA GLY A 451 6.55 14.69 -8.58
C GLY A 451 7.13 13.74 -7.54
N ILE A 452 6.48 12.60 -7.30
CA ILE A 452 6.98 11.54 -6.41
C ILE A 452 8.13 10.81 -7.10
N LYS A 453 9.14 10.42 -6.32
CA LYS A 453 10.32 9.69 -6.79
C LYS A 453 10.67 8.56 -5.84
N VAL A 454 11.53 7.64 -6.30
CA VAL A 454 12.11 6.62 -5.42
C VAL A 454 12.90 7.30 -4.29
N GLY A 455 12.75 6.78 -3.07
CA GLY A 455 13.38 7.32 -1.87
C GLY A 455 12.51 8.37 -1.16
N LEU A 456 13.15 9.35 -0.52
CA LEU A 456 12.46 10.31 0.35
C LEU A 456 11.52 11.25 -0.42
N ASN A 457 10.26 11.29 0.01
CA ASN A 457 9.23 12.22 -0.42
C ASN A 457 8.65 12.98 0.78
N LYS A 458 8.25 14.23 0.55
CA LYS A 458 7.55 15.06 1.54
C LYS A 458 6.33 15.67 0.87
N VAL A 459 5.15 15.45 1.44
CA VAL A 459 3.87 15.78 0.80
C VAL A 459 2.95 16.48 1.79
N ARG A 460 2.34 17.58 1.34
CA ARG A 460 1.24 18.26 2.02
C ARG A 460 -0.07 17.75 1.44
N THR A 461 -1.01 17.43 2.31
CA THR A 461 -2.34 16.96 1.92
C THR A 461 -3.40 17.69 2.72
N ASN A 462 -4.32 18.35 2.04
CA ASN A 462 -5.44 19.08 2.60
C ASN A 462 -6.78 18.41 2.24
N LEU A 463 -7.88 18.87 2.86
CA LEU A 463 -9.21 18.30 2.65
C LEU A 463 -9.74 18.37 1.20
N GLY A 464 -9.21 19.27 0.38
CA GLY A 464 -9.55 19.43 -1.03
C GLY A 464 -8.82 18.48 -1.98
N ASP A 465 -7.78 17.77 -1.51
CA ASP A 465 -6.96 16.86 -2.34
C ASP A 465 -7.63 15.49 -2.51
N THR A 466 -8.95 15.48 -2.76
CA THR A 466 -9.71 14.25 -2.97
C THR A 466 -9.22 13.48 -4.19
N PHE A 467 -9.40 12.16 -4.20
CA PHE A 467 -9.01 11.31 -5.31
C PHE A 467 -10.10 10.29 -5.67
N ASP A 468 -10.01 9.76 -6.88
CA ASP A 468 -10.90 8.70 -7.36
C ASP A 468 -10.11 7.38 -7.45
N LEU A 469 -10.77 6.29 -7.07
CA LEU A 469 -10.33 4.92 -7.28
C LEU A 469 -11.14 4.35 -8.43
N LYS A 470 -10.53 4.37 -9.62
CA LYS A 470 -11.17 3.94 -10.86
C LYS A 470 -11.14 2.43 -10.99
N SER A 471 -12.28 1.83 -11.32
CA SER A 471 -12.41 0.41 -11.61
C SER A 471 -12.05 0.08 -13.05
N TRP A 472 -11.92 -1.20 -13.36
CA TRP A 472 -11.78 -1.69 -14.73
C TRP A 472 -12.94 -1.21 -15.61
N ASN A 473 -14.19 -1.29 -15.14
CA ASN A 473 -15.37 -0.85 -15.89
C ASN A 473 -15.47 0.67 -16.09
N SER A 474 -14.59 1.46 -15.47
CA SER A 474 -14.53 2.92 -15.70
C SER A 474 -13.77 3.29 -16.99
N GLU A 475 -12.84 2.44 -17.43
CA GLU A 475 -12.00 2.65 -18.63
C GLU A 475 -12.33 1.62 -19.72
N TYR A 476 -12.57 0.38 -19.30
CA TYR A 476 -12.99 -0.74 -20.12
C TYR A 476 -14.48 -1.02 -19.84
N GLY A 477 -15.15 -1.85 -20.64
CA GLY A 477 -16.55 -2.15 -20.31
C GLY A 477 -17.30 -2.93 -21.38
N SER A 478 -16.69 -3.12 -22.54
CA SER A 478 -17.28 -3.98 -23.55
C SER A 478 -17.01 -5.46 -23.23
N TRP A 479 -17.90 -6.32 -23.72
CA TRP A 479 -17.66 -7.77 -23.69
C TRP A 479 -16.38 -8.15 -24.43
N TRP A 480 -16.01 -7.39 -25.46
CA TRP A 480 -14.77 -7.61 -26.22
C TRP A 480 -13.52 -7.30 -25.40
N ASP A 481 -13.56 -6.28 -24.52
CA ASP A 481 -12.44 -5.95 -23.64
C ASP A 481 -12.18 -7.07 -22.61
N LYS A 482 -13.25 -7.73 -22.14
CA LYS A 482 -13.12 -8.92 -21.29
C LYS A 482 -12.45 -10.06 -22.05
N LEU A 483 -12.88 -10.30 -23.29
CA LEU A 483 -12.30 -11.33 -24.14
C LEU A 483 -10.83 -11.04 -24.48
N THR A 484 -10.44 -9.79 -24.69
CA THR A 484 -9.05 -9.45 -25.02
C THR A 484 -8.13 -9.51 -23.81
N GLN A 485 -8.60 -9.08 -22.63
CA GLN A 485 -7.75 -8.99 -21.44
C GLN A 485 -7.69 -10.28 -20.62
N TYR A 486 -8.78 -11.05 -20.58
CA TYR A 486 -8.85 -12.28 -19.80
C TYR A 486 -9.21 -13.53 -20.63
N GLY A 487 -9.48 -13.36 -21.92
CA GLY A 487 -10.01 -14.45 -22.74
C GLY A 487 -11.41 -14.84 -22.30
N TRP A 488 -11.64 -16.15 -22.24
CA TRP A 488 -12.96 -16.70 -21.93
C TRP A 488 -13.27 -16.74 -20.42
N SER A 489 -12.32 -16.46 -19.53
CA SER A 489 -12.52 -16.53 -18.08
C SER A 489 -12.24 -15.15 -17.50
N TYR A 490 -13.14 -14.56 -16.71
CA TYR A 490 -12.93 -13.22 -16.16
C TYR A 490 -13.48 -13.13 -14.73
N PRO A 491 -13.01 -12.17 -13.90
CA PRO A 491 -13.50 -11.99 -12.53
C PRO A 491 -15.01 -11.68 -12.46
N LYS A 492 -15.57 -11.72 -11.25
CA LYS A 492 -16.95 -11.26 -11.01
C LYS A 492 -17.11 -9.80 -11.38
N ASN A 493 -18.30 -9.42 -11.85
CA ASN A 493 -18.58 -8.02 -12.21
C ASN A 493 -18.41 -7.07 -11.01
N GLU A 494 -18.79 -7.48 -9.79
CA GLU A 494 -18.63 -6.67 -8.57
C GLU A 494 -17.19 -6.18 -8.39
N VAL A 495 -16.21 -7.06 -8.65
CA VAL A 495 -14.79 -6.75 -8.60
C VAL A 495 -14.37 -5.80 -9.74
N LEU A 496 -14.92 -5.98 -10.94
CA LEU A 496 -14.65 -5.12 -12.10
C LEU A 496 -15.35 -3.75 -12.02
N ASP A 497 -16.39 -3.65 -11.17
CA ASP A 497 -17.24 -2.47 -10.96
C ASP A 497 -16.80 -1.63 -9.74
N GLU A 498 -15.96 -2.16 -8.85
CA GLU A 498 -15.60 -1.52 -7.59
C GLU A 498 -14.82 -0.22 -7.80
N GLN A 499 -15.48 0.90 -7.53
CA GLN A 499 -14.92 2.24 -7.66
C GLN A 499 -15.35 3.14 -6.51
N HIS A 500 -14.51 4.11 -6.20
CA HIS A 500 -14.79 5.13 -5.20
C HIS A 500 -14.49 6.50 -5.79
N THR A 501 -15.38 7.47 -5.61
CA THR A 501 -15.22 8.81 -6.17
C THR A 501 -15.20 9.85 -5.06
N ASN A 502 -14.44 10.92 -5.26
CA ASN A 502 -14.27 12.01 -4.29
C ASN A 502 -13.84 11.49 -2.91
N VAL A 503 -12.96 10.48 -2.87
CA VAL A 503 -12.43 9.93 -1.62
C VAL A 503 -11.64 11.01 -0.92
N LYS A 504 -11.99 11.26 0.34
CA LYS A 504 -11.27 12.23 1.17
C LYS A 504 -9.91 11.66 1.58
N PRO A 505 -8.84 12.47 1.49
CA PRO A 505 -7.53 12.02 1.92
C PRO A 505 -7.49 11.73 3.41
N PHE A 506 -8.22 12.49 4.23
CA PHE A 506 -8.43 12.14 5.63
C PHE A 506 -9.83 12.49 6.11
N GLU A 507 -10.30 11.76 7.10
CA GLU A 507 -11.58 12.01 7.74
C GLU A 507 -11.61 11.60 9.20
N GLU A 508 -12.47 12.30 9.96
CA GLU A 508 -12.83 11.90 11.31
C GLU A 508 -13.65 10.60 11.25
N VAL A 509 -13.25 9.63 12.06
CA VAL A 509 -13.99 8.39 12.22
C VAL A 509 -15.09 8.66 13.23
N ILE A 510 -16.35 8.54 12.81
CA ILE A 510 -17.51 8.68 13.70
C ILE A 510 -17.91 7.33 14.30
N ASN A 511 -18.31 7.32 15.56
CA ASN A 511 -18.58 6.08 16.30
C ASN A 511 -19.66 5.20 15.62
N THR A 512 -20.65 5.82 14.95
CA THR A 512 -21.68 5.09 14.20
C THR A 512 -21.11 4.28 13.03
N ALA A 513 -20.01 4.74 12.40
CA ALA A 513 -19.38 4.04 11.30
C ALA A 513 -18.84 2.67 11.75
N LEU A 514 -18.33 2.55 12.98
CA LEU A 514 -17.73 1.32 13.52
C LEU A 514 -18.70 0.13 13.58
N ASN A 515 -20.01 0.36 13.51
CA ASN A 515 -21.01 -0.70 13.49
C ASN A 515 -21.34 -1.21 12.08
N SER A 516 -20.73 -0.64 11.05
CA SER A 516 -20.92 -1.10 9.67
C SER A 516 -20.40 -2.52 9.49
N VAL A 517 -21.19 -3.36 8.81
CA VAL A 517 -20.76 -4.69 8.36
C VAL A 517 -19.84 -4.62 7.14
N THR A 518 -19.84 -3.49 6.43
CA THR A 518 -18.97 -3.17 5.29
C THR A 518 -17.89 -2.16 5.67
N LEU A 519 -17.49 -2.12 6.94
CA LEU A 519 -16.55 -1.11 7.47
C LEU A 519 -15.25 -1.04 6.65
N SER A 520 -14.71 -2.18 6.25
CA SER A 520 -13.48 -2.27 5.45
C SER A 520 -13.59 -1.50 4.14
N SER A 521 -14.64 -1.74 3.35
CA SER A 521 -14.87 -1.03 2.09
C SER A 521 -15.35 0.41 2.28
N ASP A 522 -16.14 0.68 3.33
CA ASP A 522 -16.67 2.02 3.62
C ASP A 522 -15.55 2.99 3.99
N LEU A 523 -14.58 2.52 4.76
CA LEU A 523 -13.42 3.30 5.21
C LEU A 523 -12.15 2.99 4.44
N LEU A 524 -12.15 2.09 3.47
CA LEU A 524 -10.93 1.70 2.73
C LEU A 524 -9.80 1.29 3.71
N ILE A 525 -10.10 0.36 4.61
CA ILE A 525 -9.15 -0.25 5.55
C ILE A 525 -9.10 -1.76 5.35
N ASN A 526 -8.00 -2.41 5.72
CA ASN A 526 -7.82 -3.84 5.46
C ASN A 526 -8.86 -4.63 6.27
N GLU A 527 -9.48 -5.65 5.67
CA GLU A 527 -10.45 -6.48 6.38
C GLU A 527 -9.84 -7.13 7.62
N ASN A 528 -8.56 -7.51 7.55
CA ASN A 528 -7.83 -8.09 8.67
C ASN A 528 -7.52 -7.09 9.80
N ASP A 529 -7.57 -5.78 9.50
CA ASP A 529 -7.31 -4.70 10.47
C ASP A 529 -8.58 -4.19 11.15
N VAL A 530 -9.77 -4.65 10.75
CA VAL A 530 -11.06 -4.14 11.24
C VAL A 530 -11.17 -4.22 12.77
N ASP A 531 -10.76 -5.34 13.37
CA ASP A 531 -10.88 -5.54 14.82
C ASP A 531 -9.89 -4.68 15.61
N SER A 532 -8.65 -4.55 15.13
CA SER A 532 -7.62 -3.71 15.75
C SER A 532 -7.99 -2.22 15.62
N PHE A 533 -8.51 -1.81 14.47
CA PHE A 533 -9.00 -0.46 14.21
C PHE A 533 -10.19 -0.09 15.11
N LYS A 534 -11.19 -0.97 15.26
CA LYS A 534 -12.31 -0.76 16.20
C LYS A 534 -11.83 -0.61 17.64
N THR A 535 -10.88 -1.46 18.05
CA THR A 535 -10.28 -1.41 19.39
C THR A 535 -9.58 -0.08 19.63
N PHE A 536 -8.81 0.37 18.64
CA PHE A 536 -8.18 1.68 18.65
C PHE A 536 -9.20 2.80 18.81
N CYS A 537 -10.19 2.92 17.90
CA CYS A 537 -11.17 4.00 17.94
C CYS A 537 -11.95 4.05 19.27
N ASN A 538 -12.39 2.89 19.78
CA ASN A 538 -13.09 2.82 21.07
C ASN A 538 -12.20 3.30 22.23
N SER A 539 -10.90 2.99 22.20
CA SER A 539 -9.95 3.46 23.21
C SER A 539 -9.72 4.96 23.11
N SER A 540 -9.62 5.50 21.89
CA SER A 540 -9.47 6.94 21.64
C SER A 540 -10.65 7.73 22.22
N TYR A 541 -11.89 7.31 21.95
CA TYR A 541 -13.07 7.97 22.51
C TYR A 541 -13.12 7.90 24.04
N ALA A 542 -12.66 6.80 24.65
CA ALA A 542 -12.59 6.66 26.09
C ALA A 542 -11.56 7.61 26.73
N ASN A 543 -10.57 8.07 25.97
CA ASN A 543 -9.50 8.96 26.39
C ASN A 543 -9.73 10.44 26.01
N ASP A 544 -10.95 10.80 25.56
CA ASP A 544 -11.26 12.15 25.06
C ASP A 544 -10.40 12.55 23.84
N GLU A 545 -10.21 11.60 22.93
CA GLU A 545 -9.50 11.77 21.67
C GLU A 545 -10.40 11.42 20.48
N VAL A 546 -10.19 12.10 19.36
CA VAL A 546 -10.94 11.92 18.12
C VAL A 546 -10.11 11.12 17.13
N PRO A 547 -10.52 9.90 16.75
CA PRO A 547 -9.82 9.09 15.76
C PRO A 547 -9.98 9.66 14.34
N TYR A 548 -8.87 9.68 13.62
CA TYR A 548 -8.77 10.07 12.21
C TYR A 548 -8.14 8.94 11.40
N LEU A 549 -8.59 8.82 10.15
CA LEU A 549 -7.99 7.97 9.13
C LEU A 549 -7.39 8.87 8.04
N PHE A 550 -6.15 8.62 7.64
CA PHE A 550 -5.40 9.36 6.63
C PHE A 550 -4.87 8.43 5.53
N ARG A 551 -5.42 8.56 4.33
CA ARG A 551 -5.07 7.86 3.08
C ARG A 551 -4.07 8.72 2.31
N PHE A 552 -2.78 8.47 2.54
CA PHE A 552 -1.72 9.34 2.04
C PHE A 552 -1.22 8.94 0.65
N ALA A 553 -1.51 7.71 0.20
CA ALA A 553 -1.04 7.21 -1.08
C ALA A 553 -2.04 6.24 -1.74
N VAL A 554 -2.18 6.39 -3.05
CA VAL A 554 -2.74 5.36 -3.94
C VAL A 554 -1.62 4.91 -4.87
N SER A 555 -1.41 3.60 -4.96
CA SER A 555 -0.39 2.96 -5.81
C SER A 555 -1.01 1.82 -6.61
N ASP A 556 -0.33 1.45 -7.69
CA ASP A 556 -0.66 0.26 -8.47
C ASP A 556 -0.18 -1.00 -7.74
N TYR A 557 -1.11 -1.93 -7.54
CA TYR A 557 -0.81 -3.27 -7.06
C TYR A 557 -1.06 -4.26 -8.20
N TYR A 558 -0.08 -5.13 -8.44
CA TYR A 558 -0.15 -6.14 -9.48
C TYR A 558 -0.14 -7.53 -8.86
N SER A 559 -1.04 -8.42 -9.28
CA SER A 559 -1.02 -9.82 -8.87
C SER A 559 -1.58 -10.72 -9.96
N ARG A 560 -0.82 -11.74 -10.38
CA ARG A 560 -1.18 -12.61 -11.51
C ARG A 560 -0.77 -14.07 -11.29
N PRO A 561 -1.62 -15.06 -11.65
CA PRO A 561 -1.23 -16.46 -11.60
C PRO A 561 -0.05 -16.77 -12.52
N LEU A 562 0.80 -17.72 -12.14
CA LEU A 562 1.96 -18.10 -12.96
C LEU A 562 1.80 -19.50 -13.54
N GLY A 563 1.97 -19.65 -14.85
CA GLY A 563 2.29 -20.96 -15.43
C GLY A 563 3.72 -21.35 -15.08
N TYR A 564 3.98 -22.65 -14.96
CA TYR A 564 5.33 -23.13 -14.71
C TYR A 564 5.59 -24.49 -15.33
N GLY A 565 6.86 -24.76 -15.61
CA GLY A 565 7.31 -26.08 -16.02
C GLY A 565 8.60 -26.50 -15.31
N ASP A 566 8.80 -27.81 -15.28
CA ASP A 566 10.04 -28.45 -14.84
C ASP A 566 10.86 -28.82 -16.07
N SER A 567 12.08 -28.27 -16.16
CA SER A 567 12.98 -28.48 -17.30
C SER A 567 13.44 -29.93 -17.47
N GLN A 568 13.30 -30.75 -16.42
CA GLN A 568 13.80 -32.13 -16.35
C GLN A 568 12.67 -33.19 -16.35
N ASN A 569 11.52 -32.90 -15.72
CA ASN A 569 10.49 -33.93 -15.43
C ASN A 569 9.21 -33.85 -16.28
N LYS A 570 9.15 -33.00 -17.32
CA LYS A 570 7.96 -32.80 -18.18
C LYS A 570 6.67 -32.49 -17.39
N VAL A 571 6.81 -31.88 -16.20
CA VAL A 571 5.68 -31.32 -15.47
C VAL A 571 5.42 -29.94 -16.04
N TYR A 572 4.16 -29.68 -16.43
CA TYR A 572 3.73 -28.41 -16.98
C TYR A 572 2.37 -28.07 -16.37
N LYS A 573 2.27 -26.87 -15.79
CA LYS A 573 1.01 -26.29 -15.32
C LYS A 573 0.77 -24.97 -16.03
N THR A 574 -0.46 -24.79 -16.49
CA THR A 574 -0.91 -23.53 -17.05
C THR A 574 -1.21 -22.51 -15.95
N GLU A 575 -1.26 -21.22 -16.30
CA GLU A 575 -1.67 -20.13 -15.40
C GLU A 575 -3.02 -20.43 -14.71
N LYS A 576 -3.93 -21.14 -15.41
CA LYS A 576 -5.28 -21.48 -14.93
C LYS A 576 -5.33 -22.64 -13.93
N GLU A 577 -4.29 -23.47 -13.92
CA GLU A 577 -4.17 -24.65 -13.05
C GLU A 577 -3.15 -24.43 -11.94
N SER A 578 -2.57 -23.23 -11.88
CA SER A 578 -1.43 -22.96 -11.03
C SER A 578 -1.81 -22.78 -9.57
N ASP A 579 -0.90 -23.26 -8.73
CA ASP A 579 -0.90 -23.12 -7.29
C ASP A 579 0.04 -21.98 -6.82
N THR A 580 0.42 -21.09 -7.77
CA THR A 580 1.38 -20.01 -7.58
C THR A 580 0.95 -18.72 -8.27
N TYR A 581 1.42 -17.59 -7.75
CA TYR A 581 1.23 -16.28 -8.36
C TYR A 581 2.46 -15.39 -8.12
N LEU A 582 2.52 -14.32 -8.90
CA LEU A 582 3.49 -13.24 -8.76
C LEU A 582 2.74 -11.98 -8.38
N ALA A 583 3.25 -11.25 -7.40
CA ALA A 583 2.71 -9.94 -7.05
C ALA A 583 3.78 -8.86 -6.97
N GLN A 584 3.34 -7.62 -7.00
CA GLN A 584 4.20 -6.45 -6.84
C GLN A 584 3.40 -5.33 -6.17
N GLU A 585 3.96 -4.76 -5.10
CA GLU A 585 3.35 -3.65 -4.35
C GLU A 585 4.32 -2.48 -4.19
N THR A 586 3.78 -1.31 -3.83
CA THR A 586 4.58 -0.17 -3.37
C THR A 586 4.67 -0.21 -1.86
N VAL A 587 5.88 -0.03 -1.31
CA VAL A 587 6.12 0.01 0.14
C VAL A 587 6.59 1.40 0.55
N PHE A 588 6.22 1.79 1.77
CA PHE A 588 6.54 3.11 2.32
C PHE A 588 7.29 2.94 3.64
N PHE A 589 8.56 3.30 3.70
CA PHE A 589 9.38 3.21 4.91
C PHE A 589 9.44 4.53 5.67
N ASP A 590 9.57 4.44 7.00
CA ASP A 590 9.70 5.58 7.91
C ASP A 590 8.64 6.68 7.67
N PHE A 591 7.37 6.30 7.45
CA PHE A 591 6.27 7.23 7.36
C PHE A 591 6.17 8.07 8.64
N ASN A 592 6.19 9.39 8.49
CA ASN A 592 6.27 10.35 9.58
C ASN A 592 5.45 11.60 9.28
N ILE A 593 4.50 11.93 10.14
CA ILE A 593 3.72 13.16 10.09
C ILE A 593 4.58 14.27 10.70
N ILE A 594 4.89 15.29 9.90
CA ILE A 594 5.68 16.45 10.30
C ILE A 594 4.83 17.46 11.05
N THR A 595 3.74 17.90 10.44
CA THR A 595 2.82 18.89 11.02
C THR A 595 1.38 18.57 10.72
N MET A 596 0.50 19.05 11.60
CA MET A 596 -0.93 19.17 11.36
C MET A 596 -1.34 20.64 11.45
N THR A 597 -2.06 21.10 10.44
CA THR A 597 -2.64 22.45 10.40
C THR A 597 -4.13 22.36 10.70
N PHE A 598 -4.57 23.16 11.66
CA PHE A 598 -5.96 23.26 12.09
C PHE A 598 -6.55 24.58 11.63
N LYS A 599 -7.81 24.52 11.21
CA LYS A 599 -8.61 25.68 10.80
C LYS A 599 -9.52 26.10 11.94
N GLY A 600 -9.15 27.20 12.59
CA GLY A 600 -9.98 27.90 13.56
C GLY A 600 -11.05 28.76 12.88
N LYS A 601 -11.74 29.58 13.68
CA LYS A 601 -12.79 30.47 13.16
C LYS A 601 -12.26 31.57 12.25
N GLU A 602 -11.12 32.14 12.60
CA GLU A 602 -10.53 33.30 11.92
C GLU A 602 -9.16 32.98 11.30
N ASP A 603 -8.46 31.96 11.81
CA ASP A 603 -7.07 31.70 11.48
C ASP A 603 -6.71 30.21 11.41
N TYR A 604 -5.54 29.92 10.83
CA TYR A 604 -4.93 28.60 10.79
C TYR A 604 -3.79 28.49 11.80
N TYR A 605 -3.70 27.34 12.47
CA TYR A 605 -2.68 27.05 13.48
C TYR A 605 -1.96 25.74 13.13
N THR A 606 -0.64 25.78 13.09
CA THR A 606 0.21 24.62 12.75
C THR A 606 0.89 24.08 13.99
N LEU A 607 0.70 22.78 14.28
CA LEU A 607 1.41 22.08 15.34
C LEU A 607 2.34 21.04 14.74
N ALA A 608 3.54 20.91 15.29
CA ALA A 608 4.40 19.76 15.01
C ALA A 608 3.77 18.50 15.60
N ALA A 609 3.69 17.45 14.82
CA ALA A 609 3.37 16.12 15.31
C ALA A 609 4.65 15.39 15.72
N MET A 610 4.58 14.50 16.69
CA MET A 610 5.65 13.62 17.12
C MET A 610 5.04 12.23 17.29
N HIS A 611 5.64 11.22 16.67
CA HIS A 611 5.28 9.81 16.85
C HIS A 611 6.39 8.93 16.32
N THR A 612 6.52 7.71 16.81
CA THR A 612 7.43 6.72 16.21
C THR A 612 7.09 6.52 14.72
N PRO A 613 8.04 6.70 13.78
CA PRO A 613 7.80 6.42 12.36
C PRO A 613 7.35 4.98 12.12
N VAL A 614 6.48 4.78 11.14
CA VAL A 614 5.91 3.46 10.80
C VAL A 614 6.22 3.11 9.36
N ASP A 615 6.46 1.84 9.04
CA ASP A 615 6.43 1.45 7.62
C ASP A 615 5.06 0.96 7.26
N VAL A 616 4.59 1.37 6.08
CA VAL A 616 3.30 0.98 5.52
C VAL A 616 3.57 -0.04 4.41
N ILE A 617 3.16 -1.27 4.67
CA ILE A 617 3.31 -2.44 3.79
C ILE A 617 1.96 -3.13 3.81
N SER A 618 1.36 -3.34 2.64
CA SER A 618 -0.02 -3.79 2.56
C SER A 618 -0.13 -5.28 2.80
N GLY A 619 0.89 -6.04 2.42
CA GLY A 619 0.76 -7.47 2.22
C GLY A 619 0.43 -7.77 0.77
N VAL A 620 0.45 -9.05 0.45
CA VAL A 620 0.30 -9.54 -0.91
C VAL A 620 -0.87 -10.51 -0.96
N GLU A 621 -1.91 -10.11 -1.69
CA GLU A 621 -3.13 -10.86 -1.91
C GLU A 621 -3.09 -11.60 -3.25
N ALA A 622 -3.70 -12.79 -3.27
CA ALA A 622 -3.85 -13.59 -4.47
C ALA A 622 -4.69 -12.84 -5.54
N PRO A 623 -4.46 -13.11 -6.84
CA PRO A 623 -5.30 -12.56 -7.90
C PRO A 623 -6.76 -13.02 -7.76
N ASP A 624 -7.70 -12.17 -8.19
CA ASP A 624 -9.12 -12.50 -8.17
C ASP A 624 -9.42 -13.80 -8.92
N PRO A 625 -10.29 -14.68 -8.37
CA PRO A 625 -10.65 -15.92 -9.03
C PRO A 625 -11.41 -15.64 -10.33
N GLU A 626 -10.87 -16.14 -11.44
CA GLU A 626 -11.50 -16.05 -12.76
C GLU A 626 -12.54 -17.15 -12.92
N TYR A 627 -13.75 -16.77 -13.31
CA TYR A 627 -14.83 -17.73 -13.57
C TYR A 627 -14.85 -18.12 -15.04
N THR A 628 -15.10 -19.40 -15.31
CA THR A 628 -15.26 -19.95 -16.65
C THR A 628 -16.50 -19.38 -17.36
N PRO A 629 -16.57 -19.48 -18.70
CA PRO A 629 -17.80 -19.17 -19.44
C PRO A 629 -19.03 -19.91 -18.90
N GLY A 630 -18.85 -21.17 -18.50
CA GLY A 630 -19.93 -22.00 -17.98
C GLY A 630 -20.50 -21.46 -16.68
N GLU A 631 -19.65 -21.01 -15.77
CA GLU A 631 -20.06 -20.42 -14.49
C GLU A 631 -20.75 -19.06 -14.68
N HIS A 632 -20.21 -18.22 -15.56
CA HIS A 632 -20.86 -16.95 -15.91
C HIS A 632 -22.21 -17.15 -16.59
N LEU A 633 -22.35 -18.16 -17.46
CA LEU A 633 -23.62 -18.49 -18.11
C LEU A 633 -24.65 -19.01 -17.11
N VAL A 634 -24.26 -19.88 -16.18
CA VAL A 634 -25.16 -20.40 -15.15
C VAL A 634 -25.62 -19.28 -14.22
N ASN A 635 -24.71 -18.41 -13.75
CA ASN A 635 -25.05 -17.29 -12.87
C ASN A 635 -25.93 -16.24 -13.60
N SER A 636 -25.61 -15.93 -14.86
CA SER A 636 -26.41 -15.02 -15.69
C SER A 636 -27.80 -15.59 -16.01
N PHE A 637 -27.91 -16.89 -16.25
CA PHE A 637 -29.18 -17.57 -16.51
C PHE A 637 -30.05 -17.64 -15.25
N LEU A 638 -29.47 -17.96 -14.08
CA LEU A 638 -30.18 -17.95 -12.80
C LEU A 638 -30.63 -16.53 -12.41
N GLY A 639 -29.77 -15.52 -12.57
CA GLY A 639 -30.13 -14.13 -12.33
C GLY A 639 -31.18 -13.59 -13.32
N ALA A 640 -31.14 -14.01 -14.59
CA ALA A 640 -32.17 -13.70 -15.57
C ALA A 640 -33.51 -14.37 -15.24
N ILE A 641 -33.49 -15.62 -14.74
CA ILE A 641 -34.66 -16.32 -14.23
C ILE A 641 -35.22 -15.60 -13.01
N GLU A 642 -34.38 -15.16 -12.06
CA GLU A 642 -34.81 -14.45 -10.87
C GLU A 642 -35.44 -13.08 -11.22
N LYS A 643 -34.79 -12.30 -12.10
CA LYS A 643 -35.35 -11.05 -12.63
C LYS A 643 -36.65 -11.29 -13.41
N PHE A 644 -36.73 -12.36 -14.19
CA PHE A 644 -37.96 -12.76 -14.87
C PHE A 644 -39.07 -13.14 -13.87
N TRP A 645 -38.77 -13.87 -12.81
CA TRP A 645 -39.75 -14.25 -11.78
C TRP A 645 -40.20 -13.06 -10.93
N ASN A 646 -39.30 -12.13 -10.59
CA ASN A 646 -39.64 -10.90 -9.87
C ASN A 646 -40.46 -9.97 -10.76
N TRP A 647 -40.07 -9.80 -12.03
CA TRP A 647 -40.89 -9.12 -13.02
C TRP A 647 -42.27 -9.79 -13.18
N LEU A 648 -42.33 -11.12 -13.28
CA LEU A 648 -43.60 -11.85 -13.41
C LEU A 648 -44.50 -11.56 -12.20
N LYS A 649 -43.98 -11.71 -10.98
CA LYS A 649 -44.70 -11.46 -9.72
C LYS A 649 -45.28 -10.05 -9.64
N ASP A 650 -44.54 -9.06 -10.13
CA ASP A 650 -44.94 -7.64 -10.08
C ASP A 650 -45.68 -7.16 -11.35
N SER A 651 -45.73 -7.98 -12.39
CA SER A 651 -46.32 -7.60 -13.68
C SER A 651 -47.86 -7.46 -13.61
N ASP A 652 -48.36 -6.44 -14.30
CA ASP A 652 -49.79 -6.25 -14.55
C ASP A 652 -50.41 -7.38 -15.38
N PHE A 653 -49.59 -8.26 -15.98
CA PHE A 653 -50.04 -9.47 -16.65
C PHE A 653 -50.69 -10.46 -15.67
N LEU A 654 -50.10 -10.68 -14.48
CA LEU A 654 -50.70 -11.53 -13.44
C LEU A 654 -51.94 -10.88 -12.80
N LYS A 655 -51.98 -9.54 -12.70
CA LYS A 655 -53.18 -8.80 -12.28
C LYS A 655 -54.29 -8.87 -13.33
N ALA A 656 -53.96 -8.75 -14.62
CA ALA A 656 -54.88 -8.88 -15.73
C ALA A 656 -55.46 -10.29 -15.82
N LEU A 657 -54.67 -11.33 -15.55
CA LEU A 657 -55.13 -12.73 -15.53
C LEU A 657 -56.09 -13.00 -14.35
N LYS A 658 -55.83 -12.40 -13.17
CA LYS A 658 -56.76 -12.42 -12.04
C LYS A 658 -58.06 -11.66 -12.34
N ILE A 659 -57.98 -10.51 -13.02
CA ILE A 659 -59.15 -9.73 -13.45
C ILE A 659 -59.95 -10.48 -14.52
N LEU A 660 -59.29 -11.12 -15.49
CA LEU A 660 -59.95 -11.96 -16.50
C LEU A 660 -60.64 -13.17 -15.85
N GLY A 661 -59.99 -13.80 -14.86
CA GLY A 661 -60.57 -14.86 -14.05
C GLY A 661 -61.81 -14.41 -13.27
N LEU A 662 -61.79 -13.20 -12.70
CA LEU A 662 -62.94 -12.59 -12.02
C LEU A 662 -64.08 -12.21 -12.98
N ILE A 663 -63.77 -11.75 -14.20
CA ILE A 663 -64.77 -11.46 -15.25
C ILE A 663 -65.43 -12.75 -15.73
N ILE A 664 -64.66 -13.83 -15.93
CA ILE A 664 -65.19 -15.14 -16.32
C ILE A 664 -66.05 -15.73 -15.20
N ALA A 665 -65.61 -15.65 -13.94
CA ALA A 665 -66.41 -16.06 -12.79
C ALA A 665 -67.71 -15.24 -12.66
N GLY A 666 -67.65 -13.92 -12.87
CA GLY A 666 -68.81 -13.03 -12.90
C GLY A 666 -69.79 -13.36 -14.02
N ALA A 667 -69.30 -13.68 -15.22
CA ALA A 667 -70.12 -14.11 -16.36
C ALA A 667 -70.81 -15.47 -16.11
N ILE A 668 -70.13 -16.40 -15.43
CA ILE A 668 -70.71 -17.68 -15.02
C ILE A 668 -71.81 -17.48 -13.97
N ILE A 669 -71.59 -16.62 -12.97
CA ILE A 669 -72.59 -16.27 -11.95
C ILE A 669 -73.81 -15.59 -12.61
N LEU A 670 -73.59 -14.66 -13.54
CA LEU A 670 -74.66 -13.98 -14.27
C LEU A 670 -75.50 -14.97 -15.12
N MET A 671 -74.85 -15.94 -15.77
CA MET A 671 -75.55 -17.01 -16.50
C MET A 671 -76.37 -17.91 -15.59
N ILE A 672 -75.89 -18.19 -14.37
CA ILE A 672 -76.63 -18.95 -13.37
C ILE A 672 -77.85 -18.17 -12.89
N VAL A 673 -77.70 -16.87 -12.60
CA VAL A 673 -78.83 -15.99 -12.22
C VAL A 673 -79.87 -15.89 -13.32
N ILE A 674 -79.46 -15.75 -14.59
CA ILE A 674 -80.38 -15.73 -15.74
C ILE A 674 -81.14 -17.06 -15.88
N LYS A 675 -80.47 -18.21 -15.68
CA LYS A 675 -81.12 -19.52 -15.69
C LYS A 675 -82.13 -19.69 -14.54
N VAL A 676 -81.82 -19.17 -13.35
CA VAL A 676 -82.73 -19.19 -12.20
C VAL A 676 -83.95 -18.31 -12.45
N VAL A 677 -83.78 -17.10 -12.99
CA VAL A 677 -84.89 -16.21 -13.38
C VAL A 677 -85.76 -16.84 -14.48
N LEU A 678 -85.15 -17.48 -15.49
CA LEU A 678 -85.88 -18.20 -16.53
C LEU A 678 -86.65 -19.42 -16.00
N LEU A 679 -86.13 -20.09 -14.97
CA LEU A 679 -86.83 -21.18 -14.27
C LEU A 679 -88.03 -20.68 -13.47
N ILE A 680 -87.91 -19.52 -12.81
CA ILE A 680 -89.03 -18.86 -12.10
C ILE A 680 -90.11 -18.43 -13.11
N ILE A 681 -89.73 -17.84 -14.26
CA ILE A 681 -90.68 -17.48 -15.33
C ILE A 681 -91.37 -18.72 -15.93
N LYS A 682 -90.65 -19.84 -16.09
CA LYS A 682 -91.23 -21.11 -16.55
C LYS A 682 -92.17 -21.74 -15.49
N ALA A 683 -91.86 -21.63 -14.21
CA ALA A 683 -92.73 -22.10 -13.12
C ALA A 683 -94.04 -21.30 -13.06
N VAL A 684 -93.98 -19.97 -13.25
CA VAL A 684 -95.17 -19.09 -13.31
C VAL A 684 -96.02 -19.36 -14.57
N LYS A 685 -95.41 -19.71 -15.72
CA LYS A 685 -96.15 -20.13 -16.93
C LYS A 685 -96.76 -21.53 -16.83
N LYS A 686 -96.14 -22.45 -16.07
CA LYS A 686 -96.60 -23.85 -15.93
C LYS A 686 -97.79 -24.01 -14.96
N PHE A 687 -98.08 -23.00 -14.12
CA PHE A 687 -99.27 -22.97 -13.25
C PHE A 687 -100.57 -22.53 -13.96
N LYS A 688 -100.50 -21.99 -15.19
CA LYS A 688 -101.67 -21.44 -15.92
C LYS A 688 -102.21 -22.32 -17.06
N LYS A 689 -101.66 -23.51 -17.29
CA LYS A 689 -102.05 -24.36 -18.44
C LYS A 689 -102.12 -25.86 -18.11
N GLY A 690 -102.58 -26.19 -16.91
CA GLY A 690 -103.16 -27.50 -16.61
C GLY A 690 -104.67 -27.44 -16.87
N SER A 691 -105.11 -27.84 -18.05
CA SER A 691 -106.53 -28.08 -18.34
C SER A 691 -106.66 -28.73 -19.73
N LEU A 692 -107.12 -29.99 -19.73
CA LEU A 692 -107.76 -30.77 -20.83
C LEU A 692 -106.78 -31.34 -21.88
N GLU A 693 -106.47 -32.65 -21.87
CA GLU A 693 -107.18 -33.78 -22.56
C GLU A 693 -107.19 -33.62 -24.10
N GLN A 694 -107.03 -34.62 -24.99
CA GLN A 694 -106.95 -36.08 -24.98
C GLN A 694 -106.48 -36.55 -26.40
N LYS A 695 -105.86 -37.75 -26.48
CA LYS A 695 -105.91 -38.80 -27.53
C LYS A 695 -105.58 -38.58 -29.04
N GLN A 696 -104.85 -39.60 -29.53
CA GLN A 696 -105.04 -40.43 -30.74
C GLN A 696 -104.13 -40.32 -32.00
N ILE A 697 -103.15 -41.24 -32.04
CA ILE A 697 -102.64 -42.21 -33.06
C ILE A 697 -102.97 -42.09 -34.58
N ASN A 698 -101.95 -42.48 -35.39
CA ASN A 698 -101.88 -43.12 -36.76
C ASN A 698 -101.58 -42.18 -37.96
N VAL A 699 -100.83 -42.49 -39.05
CA VAL A 699 -100.14 -43.67 -39.66
C VAL A 699 -99.33 -43.21 -40.92
N VAL A 700 -98.10 -43.76 -41.14
CA VAL A 700 -97.40 -44.30 -42.38
C VAL A 700 -97.42 -43.47 -43.72
N VAL A 701 -96.36 -43.32 -44.58
CA VAL A 701 -95.77 -44.27 -45.59
C VAL A 701 -94.58 -43.63 -46.39
N THR A 702 -93.55 -44.48 -46.64
CA THR A 702 -92.39 -44.68 -47.60
C THR A 702 -92.13 -43.78 -48.87
N SER A 703 -91.06 -43.85 -49.71
CA SER A 703 -89.94 -44.80 -50.05
C SER A 703 -88.92 -44.22 -51.12
N ASP A 704 -87.69 -44.76 -51.17
CA ASP A 704 -86.73 -45.08 -52.30
C ASP A 704 -86.03 -43.99 -53.19
N ALA A 705 -84.87 -44.13 -53.89
CA ALA A 705 -83.85 -45.18 -54.26
C ALA A 705 -82.48 -44.49 -54.67
N VAL A 706 -81.23 -44.98 -54.41
CA VAL A 706 -80.29 -45.94 -55.11
C VAL A 706 -79.33 -45.42 -56.26
N ARG A 707 -77.98 -45.50 -56.00
CA ARG A 707 -76.74 -45.83 -56.83
C ARG A 707 -76.36 -45.01 -58.12
N LYS A 708 -75.10 -44.90 -58.64
CA LYS A 708 -73.92 -45.82 -58.78
C LYS A 708 -72.64 -45.12 -59.39
N ASN A 709 -71.41 -45.60 -59.03
CA ASN A 709 -70.10 -45.85 -59.77
C ASN A 709 -69.39 -44.78 -60.68
N GLU A 710 -68.07 -44.76 -61.02
CA GLU A 710 -66.80 -45.52 -60.78
C GLU A 710 -65.54 -44.75 -61.35
N LYS A 711 -64.32 -44.97 -60.78
CA LYS A 711 -62.91 -45.10 -61.33
C LYS A 711 -62.30 -44.06 -62.35
N GLN A 712 -60.98 -43.81 -62.56
CA GLN A 712 -59.64 -44.38 -62.24
C GLN A 712 -58.49 -43.39 -62.68
N GLN A 713 -57.27 -43.50 -62.08
CA GLN A 713 -55.85 -43.33 -62.57
C GLN A 713 -55.44 -42.22 -63.60
N GLY A 714 -54.24 -41.60 -63.67
CA GLY A 714 -52.94 -41.64 -62.98
C GLY A 714 -51.81 -40.94 -63.83
N ILE A 715 -50.73 -40.47 -63.17
CA ILE A 715 -49.28 -40.43 -63.60
C ILE A 715 -48.65 -39.22 -64.39
N LYS A 716 -47.69 -38.54 -63.68
CA LYS A 716 -46.30 -38.03 -63.94
C LYS A 716 -45.85 -37.05 -65.08
N CYS A 717 -45.11 -36.01 -64.62
CA CYS A 717 -43.70 -35.60 -64.89
C CYS A 717 -43.31 -34.34 -65.74
N LYS A 718 -42.43 -33.51 -65.11
CA LYS A 718 -41.30 -32.64 -65.62
C LYS A 718 -41.67 -31.46 -66.56
N THR A 719 -41.04 -30.26 -66.59
CA THR A 719 -39.74 -29.69 -66.16
C THR A 719 -39.78 -28.12 -66.25
N ARG A 720 -38.80 -27.44 -65.62
CA ARG A 720 -38.40 -26.00 -65.60
C ARG A 720 -38.34 -25.27 -66.98
N PRO A 721 -38.27 -23.90 -67.11
CA PRO A 721 -37.24 -23.01 -66.50
C PRO A 721 -37.62 -21.53 -66.12
N LYS A 722 -36.64 -20.81 -65.53
CA LYS A 722 -36.54 -19.36 -65.16
C LYS A 722 -36.29 -18.46 -66.42
N PRO A 723 -36.44 -17.10 -66.44
CA PRO A 723 -35.56 -16.14 -65.69
C PRO A 723 -36.06 -14.69 -65.38
N LYS A 724 -35.21 -13.96 -64.62
CA LYS A 724 -34.84 -12.50 -64.58
C LYS A 724 -35.88 -11.36 -64.45
N ASN A 725 -35.68 -10.42 -63.50
CA ASN A 725 -34.93 -9.17 -63.75
C ASN A 725 -34.66 -8.31 -62.49
N GLU A 726 -33.72 -7.38 -62.66
CA GLU A 726 -32.89 -6.63 -61.71
C GLU A 726 -33.22 -5.12 -61.59
N SER A 727 -32.65 -4.49 -60.54
CA SER A 727 -32.20 -3.08 -60.45
C SER A 727 -33.25 -2.00 -60.10
N ARG A 728 -32.94 -0.87 -59.42
CA ARG A 728 -31.65 -0.19 -59.15
C ARG A 728 -31.84 0.89 -58.06
N ARG A 729 -30.72 1.24 -57.41
CA ARG A 729 -30.46 2.36 -56.48
C ARG A 729 -30.81 3.75 -57.04
N ARG A 730 -31.10 4.69 -56.14
CA ARG A 730 -30.24 5.87 -55.89
C ARG A 730 -29.97 6.00 -54.41
#